data_AF-E0VV29-F1
#
_entry.id   AF-E0VV29-F1
#
_cell.length_a   1.000
_cell.length_b   1.000
_cell.length_c   1.000
_cell.angle_alpha   90.00
_cell.angle_beta   90.00
_cell.angle_gamma   90.00
#
_symmetry.space_group_name_H-M   'P 1'
#
loop_
_entity.id
_entity.type
_entity.pdbx_description
1 polymer ?
#
loop_
_entity_poly.entity_id
_entity_poly.type
_entity_poly.pdbx_seq_one_letter_code
_entity_poly.pdbx_strand_id
1 'polypeptide(L)'
;MVTKLIKSSDCNTHGKKLILEAIGFKFLKRLLLCHDVTADCPPSVYRSVALSVLSSFCSDPDLATHPDILTNIPVFFEIIQKSDDDDDLDENLMAINEAYACLCGIASTKVGQEELLKAKAVTTMCELYSHQSFQTDQALNILVTLVSRFGPSVWEENTKPFHAIMTKIALDFKTDNSDRKFELCEILNALLVNSSKSISVTNMKEESWPASIYKGLNDILRSKIGRNQRNPALKLASLMVELCGVEWTFSDEENPHYLFLLLLLQLCCVEIRMQLEDRTINDILKNADLLTACFTILELSIAYMAQDLLDLEQKEKQNLYVSLKGAFTAVITTLQSFSKSYQKDRSKMKPEEIVFTIAMVRVLAAWLAQETTSMRSAVYQILPFILTIANDTFYACRQKKMENQENGASSKPKTNDLFAQCDVFRIMFPALCHLTVEEEARKLMLSLNEEEILYQAFVFHWSKILVKTPKKKKPKNEIIEEVKNLSLSESSAGEGAEERKDSKTAIISLCNIFMNLTVLEPKLAEESPTFSTLLKFILNNLTDLKDDSDNLVLIGNLSILGLLLLKQQSKKIKKNDFSICRFIQSTIRFLWDAYCIDESVDASSLSVSMKYKQYWPELMELWFLGMQTISAILILIPWLSDFAIESGWAEGIIEMLNNVKKGCLPSNTKSAYEDFFCNLIEADKNLVKILKDKGDVYSQWFKFRYEYLSPDPDVVLLLKTLRKTYNLVLMSNGPSNSQWEKIKMLNLNDYFDLILVSGDLKFEKPDERIFLKACCHFGVSEKECIMVGDKLETDILGGIRARLGGTVWLPLPDFVYDSDTINNIVPDCIIYDFKELKYYLVQREV
;
A
#
# COMPACT_ATOMS: atom_id res chain seq x y z
N MET A 1 47.44 -29.40 47.04
CA MET A 1 47.59 -30.68 46.31
C MET A 1 47.29 -30.56 44.80
N VAL A 2 46.90 -29.39 44.27
CA VAL A 2 46.60 -29.18 42.83
C VAL A 2 47.87 -28.89 42.00
N THR A 3 48.85 -28.19 42.58
CA THR A 3 50.13 -27.81 41.93
C THR A 3 51.05 -28.97 41.57
N LYS A 4 50.71 -30.21 41.97
CA LYS A 4 51.46 -31.43 41.60
C LYS A 4 50.90 -32.16 40.37
N LEU A 5 49.72 -31.77 39.88
CA LEU A 5 49.01 -32.50 38.82
C LEU A 5 49.33 -31.98 37.41
N ILE A 6 49.43 -30.66 37.22
CA ILE A 6 49.68 -30.03 35.91
C ILE A 6 50.63 -28.83 36.08
N LYS A 7 51.61 -28.67 35.18
CA LYS A 7 52.47 -27.48 35.10
C LYS A 7 51.69 -26.34 34.44
N SER A 8 51.92 -25.08 34.85
CA SER A 8 51.19 -23.92 34.34
C SER A 8 51.26 -23.74 32.81
N SER A 9 52.32 -24.23 32.16
CA SER A 9 52.50 -24.22 30.71
C SER A 9 51.60 -25.20 29.94
N ASP A 10 51.03 -26.21 30.61
CA ASP A 10 50.35 -27.36 29.98
C ASP A 10 48.84 -27.38 30.29
N CYS A 11 48.28 -26.28 30.79
CA CYS A 11 46.88 -26.17 31.20
C CYS A 11 45.94 -25.97 29.99
N ASN A 12 45.74 -27.05 29.22
CA ASN A 12 44.71 -27.15 28.17
C ASN A 12 43.34 -27.56 28.76
N THR A 13 42.29 -27.59 27.93
CA THR A 13 40.91 -27.98 28.33
C THR A 13 40.86 -29.33 29.07
N HIS A 14 41.67 -30.30 28.63
CA HIS A 14 41.78 -31.61 29.30
C HIS A 14 42.40 -31.50 30.70
N GLY A 15 43.43 -30.66 30.85
CA GLY A 15 44.05 -30.37 32.14
C GLY A 15 43.10 -29.66 33.12
N LYS A 16 42.34 -28.67 32.64
CA LYS A 16 41.30 -27.99 33.44
C LYS A 16 40.24 -28.96 33.96
N LYS A 17 39.83 -29.93 33.13
CA LYS A 17 38.88 -30.98 33.53
C LYS A 17 39.42 -31.87 34.64
N LEU A 18 40.67 -32.35 34.52
CA LEU A 18 41.32 -33.16 35.56
C LEU A 18 41.50 -32.41 36.88
N ILE A 19 41.78 -31.09 36.81
CA ILE A 19 41.85 -30.23 37.99
C ILE A 19 40.47 -30.11 38.65
N LEU A 20 39.41 -29.91 37.88
CA LEU A 20 38.05 -29.80 38.39
C LEU A 20 37.60 -31.11 39.07
N GLU A 21 37.91 -32.26 38.46
CA GLU A 21 37.66 -33.59 39.04
C GLU A 21 38.47 -33.81 40.34
N ALA A 22 39.71 -33.31 40.41
CA ALA A 22 40.57 -33.42 41.59
C ALA A 22 40.18 -32.48 42.74
N ILE A 23 39.64 -31.28 42.45
CA ILE A 23 39.10 -30.35 43.46
C ILE A 23 37.77 -30.90 44.01
N GLY A 24 36.93 -31.45 43.13
CA GLY A 24 35.65 -32.03 43.47
C GLY A 24 34.53 -31.00 43.64
N PHE A 25 33.42 -31.17 42.91
CA PHE A 25 32.28 -30.25 42.94
C PHE A 25 31.62 -30.10 44.33
N LYS A 26 31.61 -31.16 45.14
CA LYS A 26 31.09 -31.10 46.52
C LYS A 26 31.85 -30.12 47.39
N PHE A 27 33.15 -29.94 47.14
CA PHE A 27 33.97 -28.99 47.87
C PHE A 27 33.65 -27.54 47.47
N LEU A 28 33.58 -27.27 46.16
CA LEU A 28 33.22 -25.94 45.64
C LEU A 28 31.80 -25.53 46.06
N LYS A 29 30.82 -26.44 45.96
CA LYS A 29 29.45 -26.20 46.42
C LYS A 29 29.37 -25.91 47.92
N ARG A 30 30.16 -26.62 48.73
CA ARG A 30 30.24 -26.36 50.18
C ARG A 30 30.85 -24.99 50.47
N LEU A 31 31.87 -24.56 49.72
CA LEU A 31 32.45 -23.22 49.85
C LEU A 31 31.46 -22.11 49.48
N LEU A 32 30.67 -22.29 48.43
CA LEU A 32 29.63 -21.33 48.00
C LEU A 32 28.51 -21.14 49.03
N LEU A 33 28.07 -22.23 49.67
CA LEU A 33 26.91 -22.25 50.55
C LEU A 33 27.27 -22.27 52.05
N CYS A 34 28.55 -22.07 52.41
CA CYS A 34 28.98 -22.14 53.80
C CYS A 34 28.52 -20.90 54.59
N HIS A 35 27.79 -21.12 55.69
CA HIS A 35 27.43 -20.07 56.66
C HIS A 35 28.15 -20.23 58.00
N ASP A 36 28.84 -21.36 58.21
CA ASP A 36 29.48 -21.73 59.47
C ASP A 36 31.00 -21.55 59.31
N VAL A 37 31.56 -20.50 59.91
CA VAL A 37 32.92 -20.04 59.65
C VAL A 37 33.61 -19.56 60.93
N THR A 38 34.93 -19.69 60.95
CA THR A 38 35.79 -19.20 62.04
C THR A 38 35.83 -17.67 62.04
N ALA A 39 35.90 -17.04 63.21
CA ALA A 39 35.86 -15.57 63.37
C ALA A 39 36.88 -14.78 62.52
N ASP A 40 37.98 -15.43 62.10
CA ASP A 40 39.05 -14.82 61.29
C ASP A 40 38.81 -14.88 59.76
N CYS A 41 37.75 -15.54 59.28
CA CYS A 41 37.47 -15.66 57.83
C CYS A 41 35.96 -15.58 57.55
N PRO A 42 35.45 -14.45 57.03
CA PRO A 42 34.02 -14.29 56.79
C PRO A 42 33.52 -15.16 55.62
N PRO A 43 32.22 -15.47 55.56
CA PRO A 43 31.63 -16.29 54.48
C PRO A 43 31.86 -15.71 53.08
N SER A 44 32.00 -14.39 52.95
CA SER A 44 32.28 -13.67 51.70
C SER A 44 33.59 -14.14 51.03
N VAL A 45 34.63 -14.38 51.81
CA VAL A 45 35.95 -14.84 51.32
C VAL A 45 35.87 -16.25 50.75
N TYR A 46 35.15 -17.16 51.42
CA TYR A 46 34.94 -18.52 50.91
C TYR A 46 34.14 -18.54 49.60
N ARG A 47 33.12 -17.66 49.49
CA ARG A 47 32.34 -17.48 48.27
C ARG A 47 33.18 -16.93 47.12
N SER A 48 33.96 -15.88 47.36
CA SER A 48 34.83 -15.29 46.33
C SER A 48 35.84 -16.30 45.78
N VAL A 49 36.50 -17.09 46.65
CA VAL A 49 37.45 -18.12 46.21
C VAL A 49 36.76 -19.20 45.36
N ALA A 50 35.55 -19.63 45.74
CA ALA A 50 34.81 -20.61 44.97
C ALA A 50 34.37 -20.06 43.60
N LEU A 51 33.94 -18.80 43.54
CA LEU A 51 33.52 -18.13 42.30
C LEU A 51 34.69 -17.90 41.35
N SER A 52 35.85 -17.44 41.82
CA SER A 52 37.05 -17.28 40.98
C SER A 52 37.55 -18.60 40.39
N VAL A 53 37.38 -19.70 41.13
CA VAL A 53 37.69 -21.04 40.60
C VAL A 53 36.66 -21.45 39.55
N LEU A 54 35.37 -21.21 39.80
CA LEU A 54 34.30 -21.56 38.87
C LEU A 54 34.33 -20.72 37.58
N SER A 55 34.59 -19.42 37.65
CA SER A 55 34.65 -18.54 36.47
C SER A 55 35.78 -18.94 35.51
N SER A 56 36.93 -19.34 36.04
CA SER A 56 38.05 -19.88 35.28
C SER A 56 37.69 -21.19 34.54
N PHE A 57 36.77 -21.99 35.09
CA PHE A 57 36.24 -23.18 34.42
C PHE A 57 35.12 -22.84 33.43
N CYS A 58 34.23 -21.92 33.77
CA CYS A 58 33.17 -21.43 32.87
C CYS A 58 33.71 -20.71 31.63
N SER A 59 34.96 -20.24 31.66
CA SER A 59 35.66 -19.70 30.49
C SER A 59 35.94 -20.77 29.40
N ASP A 60 35.82 -22.06 29.73
CA ASP A 60 35.97 -23.16 28.78
C ASP A 60 34.59 -23.74 28.41
N PRO A 61 34.19 -23.73 27.12
CA PRO A 61 32.86 -24.18 26.68
C PRO A 61 32.50 -25.61 27.11
N ASP A 62 33.47 -26.54 27.13
CA ASP A 62 33.21 -27.94 27.48
C ASP A 62 32.92 -28.11 28.98
N LEU A 63 33.51 -27.24 29.82
CA LEU A 63 33.31 -27.27 31.26
C LEU A 63 32.09 -26.46 31.68
N ALA A 64 31.77 -25.35 30.98
CA ALA A 64 30.58 -24.55 31.23
C ALA A 64 29.27 -25.36 31.08
N THR A 65 29.28 -26.45 30.29
CA THR A 65 28.14 -27.36 30.12
C THR A 65 28.05 -28.48 31.16
N HIS A 66 28.97 -28.54 32.12
CA HIS A 66 28.99 -29.59 33.13
C HIS A 66 27.74 -29.51 34.03
N PRO A 67 27.01 -30.62 34.28
CA PRO A 67 25.77 -30.62 35.07
C PRO A 67 25.89 -29.96 36.44
N ASP A 68 26.99 -30.20 37.14
CA ASP A 68 27.25 -29.62 38.47
C ASP A 68 27.47 -28.10 38.45
N ILE A 69 27.88 -27.50 37.32
CA ILE A 69 27.98 -26.04 37.16
C ILE A 69 26.60 -25.46 36.88
N LEU A 70 25.83 -26.11 35.99
CA LEU A 70 24.47 -25.69 35.62
C LEU A 70 23.51 -25.70 36.81
N THR A 71 23.65 -26.65 37.75
CA THR A 71 22.84 -26.68 38.98
C THR A 71 23.05 -25.48 39.92
N ASN A 72 24.14 -24.72 39.76
CA ASN A 72 24.44 -23.54 40.58
C ASN A 72 23.95 -22.22 39.97
N ILE A 73 23.29 -22.23 38.80
CA ILE A 73 22.71 -21.03 38.17
C ILE A 73 21.84 -20.20 39.15
N PRO A 74 20.93 -20.80 39.95
CA PRO A 74 20.14 -20.03 40.92
C PRO A 74 20.99 -19.33 42.00
N VAL A 75 22.12 -19.94 42.39
CA VAL A 75 23.04 -19.37 43.38
C VAL A 75 23.75 -18.16 42.80
N PHE A 76 24.13 -18.20 41.51
CA PHE A 76 24.70 -17.04 40.83
C PHE A 76 23.69 -15.87 40.75
N PHE A 77 22.42 -16.14 40.47
CA PHE A 77 21.38 -15.10 40.52
C PHE A 77 21.16 -14.53 41.92
N GLU A 78 21.14 -15.37 42.95
CA GLU A 78 20.99 -14.94 44.35
C GLU A 78 22.15 -14.01 44.78
N ILE A 79 23.38 -14.31 44.36
CA ILE A 79 24.56 -13.46 44.64
C ILE A 79 24.42 -12.09 43.97
N ILE A 80 23.91 -12.04 42.74
CA ILE A 80 23.74 -10.79 42.00
C ILE A 80 22.57 -9.97 42.57
N GLN A 81 21.46 -10.60 42.95
CA GLN A 81 20.29 -9.93 43.52
C GLN A 81 20.52 -9.35 44.92
N LYS A 82 21.36 -9.99 45.74
CA LYS A 82 21.69 -9.49 47.09
C LYS A 82 22.60 -8.26 47.11
N SER A 83 22.99 -7.75 45.95
CA SER A 83 23.86 -6.57 45.85
C SER A 83 23.21 -5.27 46.33
N ASP A 84 21.89 -5.22 46.46
CA ASP A 84 21.14 -4.02 46.85
C ASP A 84 20.89 -3.90 48.38
N ASP A 85 21.16 -4.94 49.18
CA ASP A 85 20.76 -5.01 50.60
C ASP A 85 21.90 -4.74 51.62
N ASP A 86 23.17 -4.76 51.23
CA ASP A 86 24.32 -4.71 52.16
C ASP A 86 25.12 -3.38 52.06
N ASP A 87 25.35 -2.71 53.20
CA ASP A 87 26.14 -1.46 53.33
C ASP A 87 27.65 -1.61 52.97
N ASP A 88 28.15 -2.84 52.71
CA ASP A 88 29.54 -3.17 52.40
C ASP A 88 29.76 -3.50 50.90
N LEU A 89 29.60 -2.48 50.06
CA LEU A 89 29.70 -2.59 48.59
C LEU A 89 31.06 -3.12 48.09
N ASP A 90 32.18 -2.74 48.69
CA ASP A 90 33.52 -3.05 48.14
C ASP A 90 33.93 -4.53 48.28
N GLU A 91 33.44 -5.26 49.29
CA GLU A 91 33.79 -6.68 49.50
C GLU A 91 33.01 -7.64 48.59
N ASN A 92 31.81 -7.27 48.15
CA ASN A 92 30.94 -8.11 47.32
C ASN A 92 31.16 -7.92 45.80
N LEU A 93 31.85 -6.86 45.37
CA LEU A 93 32.12 -6.58 43.94
C LEU A 93 32.84 -7.72 43.23
N MET A 94 33.85 -8.30 43.89
CA MET A 94 34.59 -9.41 43.30
C MET A 94 33.71 -10.64 43.10
N ALA A 95 32.82 -10.94 44.05
CA ALA A 95 31.88 -12.05 43.93
C ALA A 95 30.85 -11.81 42.80
N ILE A 96 30.35 -10.58 42.65
CA ILE A 96 29.41 -10.20 41.57
C ILE A 96 30.08 -10.35 40.19
N ASN A 97 31.30 -9.81 40.02
CA ASN A 97 32.07 -9.92 38.78
C ASN A 97 32.27 -11.38 38.36
N GLU A 98 32.64 -12.23 39.32
CA GLU A 98 32.92 -13.64 39.07
C GLU A 98 31.61 -14.42 38.80
N ALA A 99 30.50 -14.05 39.45
CA ALA A 99 29.19 -14.63 39.18
C ALA A 99 28.68 -14.30 37.77
N TYR A 100 28.83 -13.05 37.31
CA TYR A 100 28.53 -12.71 35.92
C TYR A 100 29.48 -13.40 34.93
N ALA A 101 30.78 -13.51 35.24
CA ALA A 101 31.72 -14.25 34.39
C ALA A 101 31.30 -15.73 34.22
N CYS A 102 30.84 -16.36 35.30
CA CYS A 102 30.22 -17.69 35.24
C CYS A 102 29.00 -17.72 34.32
N LEU A 103 28.05 -16.79 34.49
CA LEU A 103 26.83 -16.73 33.69
C LEU A 103 27.11 -16.45 32.20
N CYS A 104 28.07 -15.57 31.89
CA CYS A 104 28.53 -15.30 30.53
C CYS A 104 29.15 -16.55 29.88
N GLY A 105 29.99 -17.28 30.61
CA GLY A 105 30.55 -18.54 30.14
C GLY A 105 29.47 -19.58 29.86
N ILE A 106 28.47 -19.72 30.74
CA ILE A 106 27.31 -20.60 30.54
C ILE A 106 26.51 -20.16 29.30
N ALA A 107 26.23 -18.86 29.18
CA ALA A 107 25.49 -18.26 28.07
C ALA A 107 26.21 -18.36 26.72
N SER A 108 27.52 -18.58 26.67
CA SER A 108 28.23 -18.81 25.40
C SER A 108 27.98 -20.19 24.77
N THR A 109 27.38 -21.13 25.53
CA THR A 109 27.18 -22.52 25.10
C THR A 109 25.72 -22.84 24.83
N LYS A 110 25.48 -23.80 23.94
CA LYS A 110 24.10 -24.10 23.54
C LYS A 110 23.25 -24.72 24.64
N VAL A 111 23.85 -25.58 25.45
CA VAL A 111 23.19 -26.28 26.56
C VAL A 111 23.00 -25.31 27.73
N GLY A 112 23.98 -24.44 28.00
CA GLY A 112 23.88 -23.44 29.05
C GLY A 112 22.76 -22.43 28.82
N GLN A 113 22.55 -21.98 27.57
CA GLN A 113 21.44 -21.10 27.21
C GLN A 113 20.05 -21.72 27.49
N GLU A 114 19.88 -23.03 27.28
CA GLU A 114 18.62 -23.74 27.55
C GLU A 114 18.35 -23.86 29.05
N GLU A 115 19.38 -24.14 29.85
CA GLU A 115 19.26 -24.18 31.32
C GLU A 115 19.03 -22.79 31.92
N LEU A 116 19.64 -21.73 31.37
CA LEU A 116 19.37 -20.35 31.76
C LEU A 116 17.91 -19.97 31.50
N LEU A 117 17.34 -20.40 30.37
CA LEU A 117 15.93 -20.15 30.07
C LEU A 117 15.00 -20.86 31.07
N LYS A 118 15.29 -22.13 31.41
CA LYS A 118 14.55 -22.88 32.45
C LYS A 118 14.65 -22.21 33.83
N ALA A 119 15.79 -21.59 34.13
CA ALA A 119 16.03 -20.86 35.37
C ALA A 119 15.46 -19.44 35.39
N LYS A 120 14.63 -19.05 34.40
CA LYS A 120 14.03 -17.69 34.29
C LYS A 120 15.08 -16.57 34.25
N ALA A 121 16.20 -16.80 33.56
CA ALA A 121 17.25 -15.80 33.41
C ALA A 121 16.76 -14.49 32.79
N VAL A 122 15.82 -14.56 31.83
CA VAL A 122 15.33 -13.38 31.09
C VAL A 122 14.61 -12.40 32.01
N THR A 123 13.67 -12.87 32.85
CA THR A 123 12.96 -12.01 33.81
C THR A 123 13.91 -11.45 34.85
N THR A 124 14.83 -12.29 35.34
CA THR A 124 15.84 -11.90 36.33
C THR A 124 16.77 -10.81 35.80
N MET A 125 17.25 -10.92 34.56
CA MET A 125 18.10 -9.90 33.94
C MET A 125 17.33 -8.60 33.67
N CYS A 126 16.04 -8.68 33.31
CA CYS A 126 15.19 -7.49 33.16
C CYS A 126 15.01 -6.75 34.49
N GLU A 127 14.77 -7.48 35.58
CA GLU A 127 14.63 -6.92 36.93
C GLU A 127 15.94 -6.28 37.40
N LEU A 128 17.08 -6.99 37.31
CA LEU A 128 18.40 -6.48 37.70
C LEU A 128 18.75 -5.19 36.94
N TYR A 129 18.52 -5.17 35.63
CA TYR A 129 18.71 -3.95 34.86
C TYR A 129 17.75 -2.85 35.32
N SER A 130 16.48 -3.18 35.60
CA SER A 130 15.44 -2.24 36.05
C SER A 130 15.70 -1.62 37.43
N HIS A 131 16.41 -2.32 38.31
CA HIS A 131 16.79 -1.83 39.63
C HIS A 131 18.11 -1.01 39.67
N GLN A 132 18.82 -0.87 38.54
CA GLN A 132 20.17 -0.24 38.47
C GLN A 132 21.22 -0.97 39.32
N SER A 133 21.09 -2.29 39.47
CA SER A 133 22.09 -3.11 40.18
C SER A 133 23.45 -3.08 39.47
N PHE A 134 24.53 -3.43 40.17
CA PHE A 134 25.91 -3.36 39.66
C PHE A 134 26.11 -4.15 38.35
N GLN A 135 26.91 -3.60 37.40
CA GLN A 135 27.25 -4.23 36.10
C GLN A 135 26.08 -4.54 35.16
N THR A 136 25.20 -3.56 34.99
CA THR A 136 24.03 -3.61 34.09
C THR A 136 24.32 -4.08 32.66
N ASP A 137 25.49 -3.77 32.09
CA ASP A 137 25.81 -4.11 30.71
C ASP A 137 26.07 -5.62 30.51
N GLN A 138 26.58 -6.32 31.53
CA GLN A 138 26.75 -7.78 31.47
C GLN A 138 25.39 -8.49 31.53
N ALA A 139 24.45 -7.97 32.32
CA ALA A 139 23.06 -8.44 32.32
C ALA A 139 22.39 -8.26 30.95
N LEU A 140 22.59 -7.10 30.30
CA LEU A 140 22.07 -6.86 28.94
C LEU A 140 22.68 -7.82 27.91
N ASN A 141 23.99 -8.08 27.96
CA ASN A 141 24.65 -8.99 27.03
C ASN A 141 24.11 -10.43 27.14
N ILE A 142 23.88 -10.91 28.36
CA ILE A 142 23.24 -12.22 28.60
C ILE A 142 21.82 -12.22 28.04
N LEU A 143 21.04 -11.15 28.32
CA LEU A 143 19.67 -11.01 27.81
C LEU A 143 19.63 -11.05 26.27
N VAL A 144 20.44 -10.24 25.59
CA VAL A 144 20.51 -10.20 24.13
C VAL A 144 20.93 -11.55 23.55
N THR A 145 21.88 -12.24 24.19
CA THR A 145 22.32 -13.57 23.75
C THR A 145 21.19 -14.61 23.80
N LEU A 146 20.38 -14.60 24.87
CA LEU A 146 19.24 -15.50 25.01
C LEU A 146 18.12 -15.14 24.01
N VAL A 147 17.77 -13.87 23.93
CA VAL A 147 16.71 -13.36 23.05
C VAL A 147 17.03 -13.59 21.57
N SER A 148 18.28 -13.37 21.16
CA SER A 148 18.71 -13.57 19.76
C SER A 148 18.66 -15.03 19.30
N ARG A 149 18.68 -16.00 20.23
CA ARG A 149 18.59 -17.42 19.89
C ARG A 149 17.17 -17.95 19.93
N PHE A 150 16.47 -17.70 21.02
CA PHE A 150 15.15 -18.27 21.27
C PHE A 150 14.04 -17.43 20.63
N GLY A 151 14.36 -16.21 20.20
CA GLY A 151 13.46 -15.35 19.44
C GLY A 151 12.22 -14.94 20.25
N PRO A 152 11.06 -14.77 19.57
CA PRO A 152 9.82 -14.30 20.21
C PRO A 152 9.30 -15.18 21.34
N SER A 153 9.62 -16.49 21.33
CA SER A 153 9.16 -17.46 22.33
C SER A 153 9.57 -17.13 23.76
N VAL A 154 10.61 -16.30 23.91
CA VAL A 154 11.12 -15.81 25.20
C VAL A 154 10.10 -14.93 25.94
N TRP A 155 9.21 -14.26 25.20
CA TRP A 155 8.30 -13.25 25.73
C TRP A 155 6.85 -13.73 25.87
N GLU A 156 6.52 -14.95 25.43
CA GLU A 156 5.15 -15.44 25.27
C GLU A 156 4.37 -15.57 26.60
N GLU A 157 5.04 -15.64 27.76
CA GLU A 157 4.37 -15.78 29.06
C GLU A 157 3.97 -14.42 29.70
N ASN A 158 4.65 -13.31 29.39
CA ASN A 158 4.36 -11.98 29.96
C ASN A 158 5.06 -10.84 29.17
N THR A 159 4.29 -9.87 28.65
CA THR A 159 4.82 -8.72 27.90
C THR A 159 5.24 -7.53 28.78
N LYS A 160 4.87 -7.52 30.07
CA LYS A 160 5.22 -6.41 30.98
C LYS A 160 6.73 -6.26 31.21
N PRO A 161 7.52 -7.34 31.44
CA PRO A 161 8.97 -7.23 31.57
C PRO A 161 9.63 -6.64 30.33
N PHE A 162 9.11 -6.97 29.13
CA PHE A 162 9.60 -6.42 27.86
C PHE A 162 9.41 -4.90 27.78
N HIS A 163 8.21 -4.39 28.06
CA HIS A 163 7.98 -2.94 28.02
C HIS A 163 8.74 -2.18 29.11
N ALA A 164 8.89 -2.78 30.30
CA ALA A 164 9.68 -2.19 31.39
C ALA A 164 11.16 -2.06 31.02
N ILE A 165 11.77 -3.13 30.48
CA ILE A 165 13.18 -3.10 30.06
C ILE A 165 13.39 -2.16 28.88
N MET A 166 12.48 -2.17 27.90
CA MET A 166 12.53 -1.26 26.75
C MET A 166 12.44 0.20 27.16
N THR A 167 11.56 0.54 28.11
CA THR A 167 11.44 1.91 28.65
C THR A 167 12.73 2.37 29.30
N LYS A 168 13.37 1.51 30.07
CA LYS A 168 14.62 1.88 30.73
C LYS A 168 15.79 2.02 29.75
N ILE A 169 16.00 1.03 28.87
CA ILE A 169 17.08 1.09 27.86
C ILE A 169 16.86 2.28 26.92
N ALA A 170 15.62 2.57 26.51
CA ALA A 170 15.32 3.72 25.66
C ALA A 170 15.58 5.06 26.37
N LEU A 171 15.32 5.14 27.68
CA LEU A 171 15.66 6.32 28.48
C LEU A 171 17.17 6.50 28.60
N ASP A 172 17.91 5.43 28.90
CA ASP A 172 19.37 5.46 28.96
C ASP A 172 19.95 5.87 27.60
N PHE A 173 19.46 5.29 26.50
CA PHE A 173 19.85 5.63 25.13
C PHE A 173 19.58 7.10 24.79
N LYS A 174 18.47 7.66 25.27
CA LYS A 174 18.15 9.08 25.10
C LYS A 174 19.14 9.97 25.88
N THR A 175 19.45 9.62 27.12
CA THR A 175 20.25 10.49 28.02
C THR A 175 21.77 10.33 27.89
N ASP A 176 22.24 9.16 27.47
CA ASP A 176 23.67 8.86 27.35
C ASP A 176 24.28 9.58 26.14
N ASN A 177 25.47 10.17 26.34
CA ASN A 177 26.23 10.90 25.32
C ASN A 177 27.64 10.30 25.11
N SER A 178 27.93 9.16 25.73
CA SER A 178 29.17 8.40 25.57
C SER A 178 29.07 7.37 24.44
N ASP A 179 30.17 6.65 24.16
CA ASP A 179 30.19 5.57 23.17
C ASP A 179 29.19 4.44 23.50
N ARG A 180 28.81 4.29 24.78
CA ARG A 180 27.77 3.35 25.25
C ARG A 180 26.42 3.57 24.55
N LYS A 181 26.12 4.79 24.11
CA LYS A 181 24.90 5.11 23.35
C LYS A 181 24.77 4.23 22.08
N PHE A 182 25.88 3.91 21.41
CA PHE A 182 25.88 3.09 20.21
C PHE A 182 25.70 1.60 20.52
N GLU A 183 26.24 1.13 21.64
CA GLU A 183 26.00 -0.24 22.14
C GLU A 183 24.53 -0.42 22.51
N LEU A 184 23.93 0.56 23.21
CA LEU A 184 22.50 0.57 23.52
C LEU A 184 21.63 0.56 22.25
N CYS A 185 22.08 1.23 21.18
CA CYS A 185 21.41 1.19 19.88
C CYS A 185 21.36 -0.24 19.30
N GLU A 186 22.46 -0.99 19.37
CA GLU A 186 22.52 -2.37 18.89
C GLU A 186 21.68 -3.32 19.76
N ILE A 187 21.69 -3.10 21.08
CA ILE A 187 20.89 -3.86 22.04
C ILE A 187 19.40 -3.65 21.78
N LEU A 188 18.95 -2.39 21.62
CA LEU A 188 17.56 -2.07 21.27
C LEU A 188 17.15 -2.74 19.94
N ASN A 189 18.03 -2.70 18.94
CA ASN A 189 17.78 -3.34 17.65
C ASN A 189 17.62 -4.86 17.83
N ALA A 190 18.50 -5.53 18.59
CA ALA A 190 18.40 -6.97 18.84
C ALA A 190 17.14 -7.37 19.62
N LEU A 191 16.72 -6.57 20.60
CA LEU A 191 15.49 -6.83 21.36
C LEU A 191 14.24 -6.69 20.48
N LEU A 192 14.19 -5.66 19.63
CA LEU A 192 13.04 -5.41 18.75
C LEU A 192 12.90 -6.46 17.65
N VAL A 193 13.99 -6.86 16.99
CA VAL A 193 13.97 -7.91 15.94
C VAL A 193 13.40 -9.24 16.46
N ASN A 194 13.67 -9.54 17.73
CA ASN A 194 13.29 -10.80 18.37
C ASN A 194 12.00 -10.67 19.21
N SER A 195 11.24 -9.59 19.04
CA SER A 195 9.92 -9.43 19.64
C SER A 195 8.84 -10.03 18.72
N SER A 196 7.73 -10.54 19.30
CA SER A 196 6.59 -10.99 18.49
C SER A 196 5.91 -9.80 17.83
N LYS A 197 5.54 -9.92 16.55
CA LYS A 197 4.72 -8.92 15.83
C LYS A 197 3.40 -8.61 16.57
N SER A 198 2.85 -9.58 17.31
CA SER A 198 1.64 -9.39 18.12
C SER A 198 1.84 -8.50 19.35
N ILE A 199 3.08 -8.32 19.84
CA ILE A 199 3.40 -7.45 20.99
C ILE A 199 3.36 -5.97 20.57
N SER A 200 3.47 -5.68 19.26
CA SER A 200 3.69 -4.31 18.78
C SER A 200 2.41 -3.49 18.57
N VAL A 201 1.28 -4.09 18.16
CA VAL A 201 0.12 -3.29 17.71
C VAL A 201 -0.82 -2.88 18.85
N THR A 202 -0.99 -3.71 19.87
CA THR A 202 -2.09 -3.55 20.85
C THR A 202 -1.79 -2.58 22.02
N ASN A 203 -0.52 -2.30 22.35
CA ASN A 203 -0.15 -1.49 23.53
C ASN A 203 0.73 -0.25 23.24
N MET A 204 1.15 0.00 22.00
CA MET A 204 2.19 1.02 21.71
C MET A 204 1.79 2.47 22.00
N LYS A 205 0.51 2.83 21.92
CA LYS A 205 0.05 4.22 22.15
C LYS A 205 0.15 4.67 23.61
N GLU A 206 0.24 3.73 24.55
CA GLU A 206 0.33 4.03 26.00
C GLU A 206 1.78 4.04 26.51
N GLU A 207 2.74 3.61 25.69
CA GLU A 207 4.12 3.40 26.09
C GLU A 207 5.04 4.59 25.77
N SER A 208 5.99 4.88 26.66
CA SER A 208 6.88 6.07 26.55
C SER A 208 8.20 5.82 25.81
N TRP A 209 8.57 4.55 25.63
CA TRP A 209 9.84 4.16 25.03
C TRP A 209 9.99 4.54 23.54
N PRO A 210 8.94 4.52 22.67
CA PRO A 210 9.09 4.92 21.26
C PRO A 210 9.53 6.37 21.09
N ALA A 211 9.01 7.28 21.93
CA ALA A 211 9.39 8.69 21.94
C ALA A 211 10.83 8.91 22.45
N SER A 212 11.30 8.04 23.36
CA SER A 212 12.68 8.10 23.86
C SER A 212 13.68 7.61 22.81
N ILE A 213 13.36 6.53 22.09
CA ILE A 213 14.15 6.06 20.95
C ILE A 213 14.19 7.12 19.85
N TYR A 214 13.06 7.78 19.56
CA TYR A 214 13.00 8.89 18.60
C TYR A 214 14.03 9.97 18.92
N LYS A 215 14.04 10.48 20.16
CA LYS A 215 14.98 11.53 20.57
C LYS A 215 16.43 11.08 20.45
N GLY A 216 16.76 9.89 20.94
CA GLY A 216 18.13 9.35 20.83
C GLY A 216 18.60 9.16 19.39
N LEU A 217 17.72 8.70 18.49
CA LEU A 217 18.04 8.56 17.06
C LEU A 217 18.15 9.92 16.35
N ASN A 218 17.29 10.87 16.68
CA ASN A 218 17.32 12.23 16.12
C ASN A 218 18.67 12.91 16.45
N ASP A 219 19.16 12.75 17.68
CA ASP A 219 20.46 13.28 18.11
C ASP A 219 21.63 12.65 17.34
N ILE A 220 21.61 11.31 17.20
CA ILE A 220 22.67 10.56 16.50
C ILE A 220 22.70 10.92 15.00
N LEU A 221 21.55 10.89 14.33
CA LEU A 221 21.48 11.04 12.87
C LEU A 221 21.68 12.50 12.42
N ARG A 222 21.44 13.49 13.28
CA ARG A 222 21.80 14.91 13.02
C ARG A 222 23.27 15.22 13.28
N SER A 223 23.97 14.36 14.01
CA SER A 223 25.37 14.56 14.37
C SER A 223 26.32 14.17 13.22
N LYS A 224 27.51 14.79 13.18
CA LYS A 224 28.56 14.47 12.20
C LYS A 224 29.34 13.22 12.64
N ILE A 225 28.75 12.05 12.46
CA ILE A 225 29.29 10.76 12.92
C ILE A 225 29.83 9.87 11.78
N GLY A 226 30.66 8.90 12.14
CA GLY A 226 31.22 7.91 11.22
C GLY A 226 30.26 6.78 10.84
N ARG A 227 30.62 5.98 9.84
CA ARG A 227 29.78 4.86 9.33
C ARG A 227 29.43 3.83 10.41
N ASN A 228 30.38 3.48 11.27
CA ASN A 228 30.18 2.48 12.33
C ASN A 228 29.10 2.90 13.34
N GLN A 229 28.91 4.20 13.54
CA GLN A 229 27.92 4.76 14.46
C GLN A 229 26.58 5.02 13.77
N ARG A 230 26.60 5.45 12.50
CA ARG A 230 25.39 5.73 11.72
C ARG A 230 24.63 4.47 11.34
N ASN A 231 25.33 3.40 10.94
CA ASN A 231 24.70 2.22 10.37
C ASN A 231 23.77 1.50 11.37
N PRO A 232 24.14 1.28 12.65
CA PRO A 232 23.22 0.74 13.65
C PRO A 232 22.00 1.63 13.89
N ALA A 233 22.17 2.95 13.88
CA ALA A 233 21.07 3.90 14.06
C ALA A 233 20.05 3.84 12.90
N LEU A 234 20.50 3.68 11.65
CA LEU A 234 19.59 3.48 10.51
C LEU A 234 18.84 2.15 10.59
N LYS A 235 19.50 1.07 11.04
CA LYS A 235 18.85 -0.23 11.25
C LYS A 235 17.76 -0.14 12.33
N LEU A 236 18.05 0.52 13.45
CA LEU A 236 17.07 0.74 14.51
C LEU A 236 15.91 1.63 14.03
N ALA A 237 16.21 2.71 13.28
CA ALA A 237 15.17 3.56 12.69
C ALA A 237 14.24 2.78 11.74
N SER A 238 14.79 1.85 10.94
CA SER A 238 13.99 0.99 10.06
C SER A 238 13.01 0.13 10.85
N LEU A 239 13.44 -0.48 11.95
CA LEU A 239 12.55 -1.27 12.80
C LEU A 239 11.48 -0.40 13.44
N MET A 240 11.84 0.79 13.92
CA MET A 240 10.88 1.71 14.51
C MET A 240 9.80 2.15 13.51
N VAL A 241 10.18 2.44 12.25
CA VAL A 241 9.22 2.77 11.18
C VAL A 241 8.35 1.56 10.82
N GLU A 242 8.90 0.34 10.80
CA GLU A 242 8.14 -0.89 10.54
C GLU A 242 7.12 -1.19 11.67
N LEU A 243 7.49 -0.94 12.93
CA LEU A 243 6.66 -1.27 14.09
C LEU A 243 5.63 -0.16 14.42
N CYS A 244 6.05 1.10 14.41
CA CYS A 244 5.22 2.24 14.82
C CYS A 244 4.53 2.95 13.63
N GLY A 245 4.89 2.60 12.39
CA GLY A 245 4.50 3.33 11.19
C GLY A 245 5.33 4.59 10.96
N VAL A 246 5.12 5.21 9.79
CA VAL A 246 5.86 6.42 9.38
C VAL A 246 5.52 7.62 10.28
N GLU A 247 4.32 7.65 10.86
CA GLU A 247 3.85 8.70 11.76
C GLU A 247 4.75 8.90 12.98
N TRP A 248 5.43 7.85 13.44
CA TRP A 248 6.40 7.93 14.53
C TRP A 248 7.53 8.95 14.25
N THR A 249 7.87 9.18 12.98
CA THR A 249 8.88 10.17 12.60
C THR A 249 8.46 11.62 12.87
N PHE A 250 7.18 11.85 13.20
CA PHE A 250 6.59 13.14 13.52
C PHE A 250 6.42 13.39 15.03
N SER A 251 6.99 12.54 15.88
CA SER A 251 6.84 12.61 17.35
C SER A 251 7.50 13.83 18.02
N ASP A 252 7.98 14.81 17.26
CA ASP A 252 8.58 16.04 17.78
C ASP A 252 7.51 17.13 17.98
N GLU A 253 7.14 17.38 19.23
CA GLU A 253 6.19 18.43 19.60
C GLU A 253 6.76 19.85 19.39
N GLU A 254 8.09 20.00 19.28
CA GLU A 254 8.76 21.31 19.19
C GLU A 254 9.04 21.76 17.74
N ASN A 255 9.06 20.84 16.76
CA ASN A 255 9.27 21.14 15.33
C ASN A 255 8.40 20.26 14.41
N PRO A 256 7.23 20.76 13.95
CA PRO A 256 6.28 19.95 13.17
C PRO A 256 6.65 19.75 11.67
N HIS A 257 7.73 20.32 11.16
CA HIS A 257 8.04 20.37 9.71
C HIS A 257 8.65 19.08 9.12
N TYR A 258 8.22 17.88 9.54
CA TYR A 258 8.64 16.59 8.96
C TYR A 258 10.17 16.38 8.83
N LEU A 259 10.98 17.18 9.56
CA LEU A 259 12.42 17.32 9.32
C LEU A 259 13.17 16.01 9.54
N PHE A 260 12.74 15.22 10.52
CA PHE A 260 13.36 13.93 10.81
C PHE A 260 13.08 12.90 9.71
N LEU A 261 11.84 12.85 9.18
CA LEU A 261 11.51 12.00 8.03
C LEU A 261 12.35 12.37 6.82
N LEU A 262 12.42 13.66 6.47
CA LEU A 262 13.21 14.13 5.33
C LEU A 262 14.71 13.80 5.48
N LEU A 263 15.27 14.01 6.68
CA LEU A 263 16.65 13.63 6.99
C LEU A 263 16.87 12.12 6.81
N LEU A 264 15.97 11.31 7.36
CA LEU A 264 16.06 9.85 7.29
C LEU A 264 16.03 9.37 5.84
N LEU A 265 15.11 9.89 5.03
CA LEU A 265 15.01 9.59 3.60
C LEU A 265 16.31 9.97 2.85
N GLN A 266 16.84 11.16 3.09
CA GLN A 266 18.10 11.60 2.47
C GLN A 266 19.28 10.70 2.85
N LEU A 267 19.41 10.34 4.13
CA LEU A 267 20.47 9.45 4.60
C LEU A 267 20.35 8.04 3.97
N CYS A 268 19.15 7.49 3.90
CA CYS A 268 18.88 6.21 3.22
C CYS A 268 19.25 6.28 1.74
N CYS A 269 18.86 7.33 1.02
CA CYS A 269 19.21 7.51 -0.38
C CYS A 269 20.72 7.58 -0.60
N VAL A 270 21.44 8.33 0.25
CA VAL A 270 22.90 8.43 0.19
C VAL A 270 23.54 7.08 0.46
N GLU A 271 23.09 6.35 1.47
CA GLU A 271 23.66 5.04 1.82
C GLU A 271 23.44 4.02 0.69
N ILE A 272 22.22 3.94 0.13
CA ILE A 272 21.92 3.05 -1.00
C ILE A 272 22.87 3.32 -2.16
N ARG A 273 23.05 4.59 -2.53
CA ARG A 273 23.98 4.96 -3.61
C ARG A 273 25.42 4.55 -3.28
N MET A 274 25.90 4.87 -2.08
CA MET A 274 27.28 4.56 -1.66
C MET A 274 27.60 3.05 -1.62
N GLN A 275 26.58 2.22 -1.37
CA GLN A 275 26.72 0.77 -1.27
C GLN A 275 26.48 0.05 -2.61
N LEU A 276 25.71 0.63 -3.53
CA LEU A 276 25.39 0.02 -4.82
C LEU A 276 26.24 0.53 -5.99
N GLU A 277 26.57 1.82 -6.05
CA GLU A 277 27.31 2.42 -7.16
C GLU A 277 28.75 1.84 -7.23
N ASP A 278 29.15 1.40 -8.42
CA ASP A 278 30.48 0.87 -8.74
C ASP A 278 31.00 -0.27 -7.84
N ARG A 279 30.09 -1.10 -7.28
CA ARG A 279 30.44 -2.26 -6.44
C ARG A 279 30.15 -3.61 -7.08
N THR A 280 30.88 -4.64 -6.67
CA THR A 280 30.61 -6.02 -7.06
C THR A 280 29.46 -6.62 -6.25
N ILE A 281 28.76 -7.63 -6.80
CA ILE A 281 27.65 -8.32 -6.10
C ILE A 281 28.09 -8.84 -4.73
N ASN A 282 29.30 -9.44 -4.62
CA ASN A 282 29.81 -9.94 -3.35
C ASN A 282 30.09 -8.84 -2.32
N ASP A 283 30.49 -7.64 -2.76
CA ASP A 283 30.71 -6.53 -1.84
C ASP A 283 29.40 -5.89 -1.38
N ILE A 284 28.39 -5.85 -2.25
CA ILE A 284 27.04 -5.40 -1.92
C ILE A 284 26.42 -6.29 -0.83
N LEU A 285 26.54 -7.61 -0.99
CA LEU A 285 25.95 -8.58 -0.05
C LEU A 285 26.53 -8.48 1.37
N LYS A 286 27.77 -8.02 1.56
CA LYS A 286 28.36 -7.78 2.89
C LYS A 286 27.58 -6.74 3.70
N ASN A 287 26.91 -5.80 3.02
CA ASN A 287 26.12 -4.74 3.63
C ASN A 287 24.61 -4.92 3.37
N ALA A 288 24.17 -6.14 3.04
CA ALA A 288 22.77 -6.43 2.73
C ALA A 288 21.83 -5.98 3.86
N ASP A 289 22.17 -6.25 5.13
CA ASP A 289 21.35 -5.85 6.29
C ASP A 289 21.10 -4.35 6.41
N LEU A 290 22.08 -3.53 6.00
CA LEU A 290 21.93 -2.07 6.02
C LEU A 290 21.07 -1.60 4.85
N LEU A 291 21.29 -2.19 3.67
CA LEU A 291 20.54 -1.89 2.47
C LEU A 291 19.07 -2.28 2.61
N THR A 292 18.76 -3.44 3.19
CA THR A 292 17.38 -3.87 3.47
C THR A 292 16.70 -2.94 4.47
N ALA A 293 17.39 -2.49 5.52
CA ALA A 293 16.86 -1.48 6.43
C ALA A 293 16.54 -0.15 5.71
N CYS A 294 17.44 0.32 4.84
CA CYS A 294 17.20 1.51 4.03
C CYS A 294 16.02 1.32 3.07
N PHE A 295 15.90 0.14 2.45
CA PHE A 295 14.79 -0.20 1.55
C PHE A 295 13.45 -0.21 2.29
N THR A 296 13.37 -0.79 3.49
CA THR A 296 12.15 -0.78 4.32
C THR A 296 11.71 0.64 4.66
N ILE A 297 12.65 1.51 5.06
CA ILE A 297 12.34 2.92 5.33
C ILE A 297 11.78 3.60 4.08
N LEU A 298 12.46 3.46 2.94
CA LEU A 298 12.01 4.08 1.68
C LEU A 298 10.65 3.55 1.26
N GLU A 299 10.45 2.24 1.27
CA GLU A 299 9.19 1.59 0.88
C GLU A 299 8.01 2.10 1.70
N LEU A 300 8.10 2.04 3.03
CA LEU A 300 7.01 2.47 3.92
C LEU A 300 6.76 3.97 3.81
N SER A 301 7.81 4.77 3.69
CA SER A 301 7.68 6.23 3.57
C SER A 301 7.08 6.65 2.22
N ILE A 302 7.44 5.99 1.12
CA ILE A 302 6.85 6.25 -0.20
C ILE A 302 5.37 5.86 -0.20
N ALA A 303 5.02 4.72 0.39
CA ALA A 303 3.63 4.31 0.55
C ALA A 303 2.81 5.27 1.42
N TYR A 304 3.43 5.90 2.42
CA TYR A 304 2.79 6.94 3.23
C TYR A 304 2.61 8.26 2.47
N MET A 305 3.64 8.70 1.74
CA MET A 305 3.59 9.90 0.89
C MET A 305 2.47 9.82 -0.17
N ALA A 306 2.12 8.62 -0.63
CA ALA A 306 1.01 8.35 -1.54
C ALA A 306 -0.36 8.81 -1.05
N GLN A 307 -0.53 9.03 0.25
CA GLN A 307 -1.81 9.42 0.86
C GLN A 307 -2.04 10.94 0.81
N ASP A 308 -1.09 11.72 0.27
CA ASP A 308 -1.14 13.19 0.19
C ASP A 308 -1.40 13.89 1.53
N LEU A 309 -0.97 13.26 2.64
CA LEU A 309 -1.10 13.81 4.00
C LEU A 309 0.05 14.75 4.40
N LEU A 310 1.09 14.88 3.57
CA LEU A 310 2.31 15.61 3.87
C LEU A 310 2.37 16.95 3.14
N ASP A 311 2.36 18.05 3.89
CA ASP A 311 2.51 19.40 3.35
C ASP A 311 3.98 19.82 3.31
N LEU A 312 4.66 19.48 2.21
CA LEU A 312 6.08 19.80 1.99
C LEU A 312 6.25 21.04 1.09
N GLU A 313 7.26 21.88 1.39
CA GLU A 313 7.61 23.00 0.52
C GLU A 313 8.11 22.51 -0.84
N GLN A 314 7.92 23.31 -1.89
CA GLN A 314 8.33 22.95 -3.26
C GLN A 314 9.83 22.59 -3.36
N LYS A 315 10.68 23.30 -2.62
CA LYS A 315 12.13 23.06 -2.56
C LYS A 315 12.45 21.70 -1.89
N GLU A 316 11.71 21.34 -0.85
CA GLU A 316 11.88 20.07 -0.14
C GLU A 316 11.44 18.90 -1.02
N LYS A 317 10.29 19.04 -1.70
CA LYS A 317 9.80 18.09 -2.70
C LYS A 317 10.85 17.84 -3.80
N GLN A 318 11.44 18.92 -4.34
CA GLN A 318 12.46 18.80 -5.39
C GLN A 318 13.74 18.10 -4.89
N ASN A 319 14.23 18.46 -3.70
CA ASN A 319 15.43 17.84 -3.12
C ASN A 319 15.23 16.35 -2.81
N LEU A 320 14.06 16.01 -2.27
CA LEU A 320 13.69 14.63 -1.99
C LEU A 320 13.60 13.82 -3.29
N TYR A 321 12.94 14.36 -4.31
CA TYR A 321 12.83 13.74 -5.62
C TYR A 321 14.21 13.43 -6.25
N VAL A 322 15.13 14.40 -6.25
CA VAL A 322 16.50 14.21 -6.78
C VAL A 322 17.23 13.10 -6.01
N SER A 323 17.08 13.05 -4.69
CA SER A 323 17.73 12.05 -3.84
C SER A 323 17.19 10.64 -4.10
N LEU A 324 15.87 10.50 -4.15
CA LEU A 324 15.20 9.23 -4.46
C LEU A 324 15.56 8.76 -5.87
N LYS A 325 15.47 9.63 -6.87
CA LYS A 325 15.85 9.31 -8.26
C LYS A 325 17.28 8.78 -8.35
N GLY A 326 18.23 9.39 -7.65
CA GLY A 326 19.61 8.90 -7.58
C GLY A 326 19.70 7.49 -6.98
N ALA A 327 19.02 7.24 -5.86
CA ALA A 327 19.01 5.93 -5.20
C ALA A 327 18.38 4.84 -6.08
N PHE A 328 17.23 5.11 -6.69
CA PHE A 328 16.56 4.14 -7.57
C PHE A 328 17.31 3.92 -8.89
N THR A 329 18.05 4.91 -9.40
CA THR A 329 18.97 4.70 -10.53
C THR A 329 20.05 3.67 -10.19
N ALA A 330 20.62 3.75 -8.99
CA ALA A 330 21.59 2.77 -8.51
C ALA A 330 20.95 1.38 -8.37
N VAL A 331 19.75 1.28 -7.78
CA VAL A 331 18.99 0.02 -7.67
C VAL A 331 18.72 -0.61 -9.04
N ILE A 332 18.26 0.16 -10.03
CA ILE A 332 17.99 -0.36 -11.38
C ILE A 332 19.29 -0.86 -12.04
N THR A 333 20.39 -0.12 -11.91
CA THR A 333 21.68 -0.51 -12.50
C THR A 333 22.21 -1.80 -11.86
N THR A 334 22.08 -1.93 -10.54
CA THR A 334 22.40 -3.18 -9.83
C THR A 334 21.51 -4.32 -10.30
N LEU A 335 20.18 -4.13 -10.39
CA LEU A 335 19.25 -5.13 -10.91
C LEU A 335 19.60 -5.57 -12.33
N GLN A 336 20.05 -4.66 -13.20
CA GLN A 336 20.53 -5.00 -14.56
C GLN A 336 21.77 -5.90 -14.52
N SER A 337 22.69 -5.70 -13.56
CA SER A 337 23.83 -6.60 -13.33
C SER A 337 23.36 -8.00 -12.89
N PHE A 338 22.42 -8.05 -11.93
CA PHE A 338 21.81 -9.31 -11.48
C PHE A 338 21.06 -10.03 -12.61
N SER A 339 20.30 -9.31 -13.44
CA SER A 339 19.60 -9.85 -14.60
C SER A 339 20.57 -10.55 -15.57
N LYS A 340 21.74 -9.96 -15.85
CA LYS A 340 22.77 -10.58 -16.71
C LYS A 340 23.34 -11.86 -16.10
N SER A 341 23.44 -11.94 -14.77
CA SER A 341 23.85 -13.16 -14.07
C SER A 341 22.76 -14.24 -14.14
N TYR A 342 21.51 -13.83 -13.88
CA TYR A 342 20.33 -14.69 -13.90
C TYR A 342 20.09 -15.36 -15.25
N GLN A 343 20.22 -14.61 -16.35
CA GLN A 343 20.06 -15.14 -17.71
C GLN A 343 21.13 -16.17 -18.09
N LYS A 344 22.32 -16.14 -17.47
CA LYS A 344 23.40 -17.08 -17.77
C LYS A 344 23.20 -18.43 -17.11
N ASP A 345 22.75 -18.47 -15.85
CA ASP A 345 22.54 -19.73 -15.11
C ASP A 345 21.63 -19.55 -13.88
N ARG A 346 20.32 -19.83 -14.04
CA ARG A 346 19.32 -19.77 -12.95
C ARG A 346 19.66 -20.65 -11.75
N SER A 347 20.35 -21.76 -11.97
CA SER A 347 20.58 -22.80 -10.95
C SER A 347 21.73 -22.48 -9.99
N LYS A 348 22.57 -21.48 -10.31
CA LYS A 348 23.77 -21.12 -9.54
C LYS A 348 23.61 -19.93 -8.61
N MET A 349 22.45 -19.27 -8.63
CA MET A 349 22.22 -18.08 -7.81
C MET A 349 22.16 -18.47 -6.34
N LYS A 350 22.90 -17.76 -5.49
CA LYS A 350 22.94 -18.07 -4.06
C LYS A 350 21.61 -17.69 -3.39
N PRO A 351 21.18 -18.39 -2.32
CA PRO A 351 19.99 -18.02 -1.54
C PRO A 351 19.96 -16.53 -1.13
N GLU A 352 21.10 -16.01 -0.67
CA GLU A 352 21.26 -14.62 -0.24
C GLU A 352 21.04 -13.63 -1.41
N GLU A 353 21.51 -13.98 -2.61
CA GLU A 353 21.34 -13.16 -3.81
C GLU A 353 19.87 -13.07 -4.23
N ILE A 354 19.12 -14.17 -4.09
CA ILE A 354 17.69 -14.23 -4.41
C ILE A 354 16.90 -13.33 -3.46
N VAL A 355 17.10 -13.50 -2.15
CA VAL A 355 16.41 -12.69 -1.13
C VAL A 355 16.72 -11.20 -1.32
N PHE A 356 17.97 -10.87 -1.61
CA PHE A 356 18.38 -9.48 -1.85
C PHE A 356 17.78 -8.91 -3.15
N THR A 357 17.68 -9.73 -4.21
CA THR A 357 17.00 -9.34 -5.46
C THR A 357 15.52 -9.05 -5.21
N ILE A 358 14.84 -9.90 -4.44
CA ILE A 358 13.44 -9.71 -4.04
C ILE A 358 13.26 -8.38 -3.29
N ALA A 359 14.15 -8.06 -2.34
CA ALA A 359 14.10 -6.79 -1.60
C ALA A 359 14.26 -5.57 -2.52
N MET A 360 15.19 -5.62 -3.49
CA MET A 360 15.37 -4.55 -4.47
C MET A 360 14.16 -4.38 -5.39
N VAL A 361 13.56 -5.47 -5.86
CA VAL A 361 12.34 -5.41 -6.68
C VAL A 361 11.18 -4.82 -5.88
N ARG A 362 11.03 -5.21 -4.61
CA ARG A 362 9.97 -4.72 -3.71
C ARG A 362 10.03 -3.21 -3.51
N VAL A 363 11.20 -2.66 -3.19
CA VAL A 363 11.36 -1.20 -3.01
C VAL A 363 11.20 -0.44 -4.33
N LEU A 364 11.66 -1.01 -5.45
CA LEU A 364 11.47 -0.42 -6.78
C LEU A 364 9.99 -0.40 -7.17
N ALA A 365 9.21 -1.44 -6.82
CA ALA A 365 7.78 -1.46 -7.05
C ALA A 365 7.05 -0.33 -6.32
N ALA A 366 7.45 -0.03 -5.07
CA ALA A 366 6.89 1.10 -4.32
C ALA A 366 7.20 2.45 -5.00
N TRP A 367 8.40 2.62 -5.55
CA TRP A 367 8.74 3.82 -6.34
C TRP A 367 7.93 3.93 -7.63
N LEU A 368 7.85 2.85 -8.40
CA LEU A 368 7.12 2.82 -9.67
C LEU A 368 5.61 2.99 -9.47
N ALA A 369 5.08 2.71 -8.29
CA ALA A 369 3.69 3.02 -7.95
C ALA A 369 3.41 4.53 -7.87
N GLN A 370 4.43 5.37 -7.65
CA GLN A 370 4.29 6.83 -7.53
C GLN A 370 4.90 7.60 -8.69
N GLU A 371 5.98 7.08 -9.28
CA GLU A 371 6.75 7.77 -10.30
C GLU A 371 7.12 6.82 -11.44
N THR A 372 6.25 6.76 -12.45
CA THR A 372 6.46 5.98 -13.68
C THR A 372 7.14 6.75 -14.80
N THR A 373 7.14 8.10 -14.74
CA THR A 373 7.66 8.93 -15.83
C THR A 373 9.19 9.02 -15.81
N SER A 374 9.78 8.88 -14.63
CA SER A 374 11.23 8.88 -14.44
C SER A 374 11.87 7.59 -14.92
N MET A 375 13.05 7.70 -15.56
CA MET A 375 13.89 6.56 -15.94
C MET A 375 13.22 5.51 -16.87
N ARG A 376 12.16 5.87 -17.61
CA ARG A 376 11.40 4.98 -18.51
C ARG A 376 12.24 3.99 -19.31
N SER A 377 13.27 4.46 -20.01
CA SER A 377 14.13 3.59 -20.83
C SER A 377 14.82 2.50 -19.99
N ALA A 378 15.32 2.86 -18.80
CA ALA A 378 15.97 1.91 -17.90
C ALA A 378 14.95 0.95 -17.26
N VAL A 379 13.76 1.45 -16.91
CA VAL A 379 12.64 0.65 -16.37
C VAL A 379 12.18 -0.38 -17.40
N TYR A 380 11.95 0.02 -18.66
CA TYR A 380 11.52 -0.90 -19.73
C TYR A 380 12.55 -2.01 -20.00
N GLN A 381 13.84 -1.68 -19.93
CA GLN A 381 14.92 -2.68 -20.11
C GLN A 381 14.91 -3.76 -19.02
N ILE A 382 14.57 -3.39 -17.78
CA ILE A 382 14.60 -4.31 -16.63
C ILE A 382 13.24 -4.95 -16.33
N LEU A 383 12.14 -4.39 -16.85
CA LEU A 383 10.77 -4.86 -16.62
C LEU A 383 10.58 -6.37 -16.87
N PRO A 384 11.10 -7.00 -17.94
CA PRO A 384 10.96 -8.45 -18.13
C PRO A 384 11.59 -9.29 -17.02
N PHE A 385 12.74 -8.84 -16.50
CA PHE A 385 13.42 -9.52 -15.40
C PHE A 385 12.64 -9.36 -14.09
N ILE A 386 12.14 -8.15 -13.82
CA ILE A 386 11.32 -7.86 -12.64
C ILE A 386 10.05 -8.73 -12.64
N LEU A 387 9.33 -8.78 -13.75
CA LEU A 387 8.14 -9.62 -13.90
C LEU A 387 8.48 -11.10 -13.70
N THR A 388 9.60 -11.58 -14.24
CA THR A 388 10.04 -12.96 -14.03
C THR A 388 10.22 -13.29 -12.53
N ILE A 389 10.89 -12.42 -11.78
CA ILE A 389 11.09 -12.61 -10.33
C ILE A 389 9.75 -12.54 -9.59
N ALA A 390 8.89 -11.58 -9.92
CA ALA A 390 7.58 -11.43 -9.31
C ALA A 390 6.72 -12.69 -9.55
N ASN A 391 6.68 -13.19 -10.78
CA ASN A 391 5.95 -14.39 -11.17
C ASN A 391 6.47 -15.63 -10.43
N ASP A 392 7.79 -15.79 -10.30
CA ASP A 392 8.40 -16.86 -9.51
C ASP A 392 7.96 -16.80 -8.03
N THR A 393 7.89 -15.61 -7.42
CA THR A 393 7.40 -15.46 -6.03
C THR A 393 5.93 -15.82 -5.88
N PHE A 394 5.09 -15.43 -6.85
CA PHE A 394 3.66 -15.76 -6.86
C PHE A 394 3.45 -17.28 -6.93
N TYR A 395 4.12 -17.97 -7.86
CA TYR A 395 4.01 -19.43 -7.99
C TYR A 395 4.51 -20.16 -6.74
N ALA A 396 5.61 -19.71 -6.14
CA ALA A 396 6.13 -20.28 -4.90
C ALA A 396 5.14 -20.09 -3.72
N CYS A 397 4.57 -18.90 -3.57
CA CYS A 397 3.56 -18.63 -2.54
C CYS A 397 2.30 -19.48 -2.75
N ARG A 398 1.83 -19.61 -3.99
CA ARG A 398 0.66 -20.42 -4.34
C ARG A 398 0.89 -21.90 -4.03
N GLN A 399 2.04 -22.44 -4.41
CA GLN A 399 2.41 -23.83 -4.15
C GLN A 399 2.46 -24.12 -2.65
N LYS A 400 3.12 -23.27 -1.86
CA LYS A 400 3.22 -23.42 -0.40
C LYS A 400 1.84 -23.48 0.27
N LYS A 401 0.86 -22.70 -0.21
CA LYS A 401 -0.51 -22.76 0.31
C LYS A 401 -1.23 -24.06 -0.05
N MET A 402 -1.05 -24.58 -1.26
CA MET A 402 -1.61 -25.88 -1.64
C MET A 402 -1.01 -27.02 -0.80
N GLU A 403 0.31 -27.00 -0.59
CA GLU A 403 1.01 -28.00 0.24
C GLU A 403 0.56 -27.93 1.72
N ASN A 404 0.35 -26.74 2.27
CA ASN A 404 -0.15 -26.55 3.64
C ASN A 404 -1.61 -27.01 3.81
N GLN A 405 -2.44 -26.91 2.77
CA GLN A 405 -3.82 -27.41 2.78
C GLN A 405 -3.89 -28.94 2.71
N GLU A 406 -2.92 -29.59 2.08
CA GLU A 406 -2.90 -31.05 1.90
C GLU A 406 -2.14 -31.82 3.00
N ASN A 407 -1.04 -31.27 3.55
CA ASN A 407 -0.07 -32.08 4.33
C ASN A 407 0.18 -31.64 5.78
N GLY A 408 -0.56 -30.67 6.35
CA GLY A 408 -0.44 -30.30 7.77
C GLY A 408 0.99 -30.00 8.24
N ALA A 409 1.47 -28.77 7.99
CA ALA A 409 2.61 -28.10 8.64
C ALA A 409 3.85 -28.93 9.07
N SER A 410 4.25 -29.96 8.33
CA SER A 410 5.38 -30.82 8.69
C SER A 410 6.29 -31.14 7.49
N SER A 411 6.91 -30.11 6.88
CA SER A 411 8.01 -30.34 5.93
C SER A 411 9.15 -29.33 6.12
N LYS A 412 10.39 -29.80 5.99
CA LYS A 412 11.62 -28.99 6.06
C LYS A 412 11.69 -28.02 4.86
N PRO A 413 12.31 -26.84 5.04
CA PRO A 413 12.32 -25.82 4.01
C PRO A 413 13.05 -26.27 2.74
N LYS A 414 12.35 -26.25 1.61
CA LYS A 414 12.93 -26.46 0.27
C LYS A 414 13.43 -25.13 -0.29
N THR A 415 14.22 -25.13 -1.36
CA THR A 415 14.64 -23.91 -2.07
C THR A 415 13.47 -23.02 -2.52
N ASN A 416 12.30 -23.60 -2.78
CA ASN A 416 11.05 -22.86 -3.06
C ASN A 416 10.54 -22.04 -1.85
N ASP A 417 10.96 -22.35 -0.62
CA ASP A 417 10.51 -21.64 0.57
C ASP A 417 11.03 -20.20 0.61
N LEU A 418 12.17 -19.91 -0.03
CA LEU A 418 12.77 -18.58 -0.07
C LEU A 418 11.95 -17.61 -0.95
N PHE A 419 11.50 -18.07 -2.13
CA PHE A 419 10.61 -17.29 -2.99
C PHE A 419 9.20 -17.17 -2.41
N ALA A 420 8.77 -18.13 -1.59
CA ALA A 420 7.47 -18.12 -0.92
C ALA A 420 7.42 -17.21 0.32
N GLN A 421 8.51 -16.52 0.69
CA GLN A 421 8.53 -15.62 1.86
C GLN A 421 7.77 -14.32 1.62
N CYS A 422 7.73 -13.83 0.38
CA CYS A 422 7.12 -12.55 0.03
C CYS A 422 6.50 -12.62 -1.37
N ASP A 423 5.20 -12.34 -1.48
CA ASP A 423 4.49 -12.26 -2.75
C ASP A 423 4.72 -10.89 -3.39
N VAL A 424 5.87 -10.75 -4.07
CA VAL A 424 6.29 -9.50 -4.72
C VAL A 424 5.33 -9.14 -5.86
N PHE A 425 4.72 -10.13 -6.51
CA PHE A 425 3.76 -9.91 -7.58
C PHE A 425 2.57 -9.09 -7.10
N ARG A 426 2.02 -9.42 -5.92
CA ARG A 426 0.96 -8.62 -5.30
C ARG A 426 1.42 -7.19 -5.01
N ILE A 427 2.63 -7.00 -4.50
CA ILE A 427 3.19 -5.67 -4.17
C ILE A 427 3.36 -4.82 -5.43
N MET A 428 3.57 -5.44 -6.58
CA MET A 428 3.71 -4.76 -7.86
C MET A 428 2.40 -4.25 -8.45
N PHE A 429 1.21 -4.66 -7.98
CA PHE A 429 -0.05 -4.29 -8.64
C PHE A 429 -0.27 -2.78 -8.79
N PRO A 430 0.01 -1.92 -7.80
CA PRO A 430 -0.08 -0.47 -8.00
C PRO A 430 0.83 0.05 -9.13
N ALA A 431 2.08 -0.41 -9.19
CA ALA A 431 3.00 -0.07 -10.27
C ALA A 431 2.52 -0.58 -11.64
N LEU A 432 2.01 -1.82 -11.70
CA LEU A 432 1.46 -2.41 -12.92
C LEU A 432 0.22 -1.64 -13.41
N CYS A 433 -0.60 -1.12 -12.50
CA CYS A 433 -1.74 -0.27 -12.87
C CYS A 433 -1.27 0.92 -13.72
N HIS A 434 -0.22 1.63 -13.30
CA HIS A 434 0.33 2.74 -14.08
C HIS A 434 1.09 2.29 -15.34
N LEU A 435 1.90 1.23 -15.24
CA LEU A 435 2.67 0.70 -16.38
C LEU A 435 1.77 0.18 -17.51
N THR A 436 0.58 -0.33 -17.20
CA THR A 436 -0.38 -0.78 -18.24
C THR A 436 -0.93 0.38 -19.07
N VAL A 437 -0.91 1.61 -18.56
CA VAL A 437 -1.31 2.80 -19.32
C VAL A 437 -0.23 3.20 -20.33
N GLU A 438 1.05 3.03 -19.97
CA GLU A 438 2.18 3.34 -20.85
C GLU A 438 2.30 2.34 -22.02
N GLU A 439 2.35 2.84 -23.25
CA GLU A 439 2.29 2.01 -24.46
C GLU A 439 3.42 0.96 -24.55
N GLU A 440 4.67 1.36 -24.30
CA GLU A 440 5.82 0.47 -24.42
C GLU A 440 5.88 -0.57 -23.30
N ALA A 441 5.56 -0.20 -22.06
CA ALA A 441 5.47 -1.13 -20.95
C ALA A 441 4.33 -2.14 -21.16
N ARG A 442 3.16 -1.69 -21.62
CA ARG A 442 2.03 -2.56 -21.96
C ARG A 442 2.40 -3.57 -23.05
N LYS A 443 3.04 -3.14 -24.14
CA LYS A 443 3.52 -4.07 -25.19
C LYS A 443 4.48 -5.12 -24.65
N LEU A 444 5.41 -4.74 -23.77
CA LEU A 444 6.34 -5.67 -23.13
C LEU A 444 5.60 -6.69 -22.25
N MET A 445 4.65 -6.25 -21.42
CA MET A 445 3.84 -7.15 -20.59
C MET A 445 3.08 -8.18 -21.44
N LEU A 446 2.42 -7.72 -22.51
CA LEU A 446 1.69 -8.60 -23.42
C LEU A 446 2.60 -9.55 -24.19
N SER A 447 3.82 -9.12 -24.54
CA SER A 447 4.82 -10.00 -25.19
C SER A 447 5.28 -11.15 -24.28
N LEU A 448 5.08 -11.01 -22.96
CA LEU A 448 5.41 -12.02 -21.95
C LEU A 448 4.17 -12.82 -21.49
N ASN A 449 3.01 -12.62 -22.13
CA ASN A 449 1.71 -13.19 -21.74
C ASN A 449 1.34 -12.91 -20.27
N GLU A 450 1.70 -11.74 -19.77
CA GLU A 450 1.50 -11.37 -18.36
C GLU A 450 0.01 -11.34 -17.98
N GLU A 451 -0.90 -11.10 -18.94
CA GLU A 451 -2.34 -11.16 -18.74
C GLU A 451 -2.85 -12.53 -18.26
N GLU A 452 -2.17 -13.63 -18.63
CA GLU A 452 -2.52 -14.97 -18.15
C GLU A 452 -2.17 -15.13 -16.67
N ILE A 453 -1.03 -14.59 -16.25
CA ILE A 453 -0.54 -14.68 -14.87
C ILE A 453 -1.38 -13.77 -13.96
N LEU A 454 -1.71 -12.57 -14.42
CA LEU A 454 -2.67 -11.67 -13.76
C LEU A 454 -4.02 -12.35 -13.55
N TYR A 455 -4.52 -13.09 -14.55
CA TYR A 455 -5.77 -13.86 -14.40
C TYR A 455 -5.64 -15.00 -13.39
N GLN A 456 -4.50 -15.71 -13.37
CA GLN A 456 -4.25 -16.74 -12.36
C GLN A 456 -4.20 -16.15 -10.94
N ALA A 457 -3.56 -15.00 -10.75
CA ALA A 457 -3.55 -14.28 -9.48
C ALA A 457 -4.95 -13.83 -9.07
N PHE A 458 -5.76 -13.35 -10.02
CA PHE A 458 -7.15 -12.98 -9.79
C PHE A 458 -7.96 -14.15 -9.21
N VAL A 459 -7.88 -15.33 -9.85
CA VAL A 459 -8.58 -16.54 -9.38
C VAL A 459 -8.03 -17.00 -8.01
N PHE A 460 -6.71 -16.93 -7.81
CA PHE A 460 -6.08 -17.30 -6.54
C PHE A 460 -6.58 -16.43 -5.38
N HIS A 461 -6.59 -15.11 -5.53
CA HIS A 461 -7.09 -14.22 -4.48
C HIS A 461 -8.61 -14.34 -4.30
N TRP A 462 -9.37 -14.58 -5.36
CA TRP A 462 -10.81 -14.83 -5.25
C TRP A 462 -11.13 -16.05 -4.38
N SER A 463 -10.35 -17.12 -4.53
CA SER A 463 -10.53 -18.35 -3.73
C SER A 463 -10.41 -18.14 -2.22
N LYS A 464 -9.67 -17.10 -1.79
CA LYS A 464 -9.48 -16.74 -0.37
C LYS A 464 -10.66 -15.95 0.19
N ILE A 465 -11.38 -15.20 -0.64
CA ILE A 465 -12.55 -14.41 -0.21
C ILE A 465 -13.74 -15.33 0.11
N LEU A 466 -13.91 -16.41 -0.65
CA LEU A 466 -15.07 -17.31 -0.58
C LEU A 466 -14.96 -18.45 0.45
N VAL A 467 -13.94 -18.48 1.33
CA VAL A 467 -13.81 -19.54 2.35
C VAL A 467 -15.05 -19.52 3.26
N LYS A 468 -16.02 -20.36 2.92
CA LYS A 468 -17.22 -20.64 3.70
C LYS A 468 -16.75 -21.23 5.02
N THR A 469 -17.04 -20.57 6.14
CA THR A 469 -17.14 -21.27 7.44
C THR A 469 -17.94 -22.55 7.20
N PRO A 470 -17.38 -23.74 7.45
CA PRO A 470 -18.08 -24.98 7.18
C PRO A 470 -19.29 -25.05 8.12
N LYS A 471 -20.48 -24.71 7.61
CA LYS A 471 -21.74 -25.06 8.27
C LYS A 471 -21.89 -26.57 8.19
N LYS A 472 -21.22 -27.31 9.08
CA LYS A 472 -21.66 -28.67 9.41
C LYS A 472 -23.04 -28.53 10.03
N LYS A 473 -24.09 -29.00 9.34
CA LYS A 473 -25.37 -29.32 9.97
C LYS A 473 -25.09 -30.42 11.01
N LYS A 474 -24.76 -30.05 12.24
CA LYS A 474 -24.77 -30.97 13.38
C LYS A 474 -26.11 -30.84 14.11
N PRO A 475 -26.71 -31.95 14.57
CA PRO A 475 -27.98 -31.94 15.29
C PRO A 475 -27.88 -31.13 16.59
N LYS A 476 -28.98 -30.46 16.96
CA LYS A 476 -29.10 -29.43 18.00
C LYS A 476 -28.62 -29.80 19.42
N ASN A 477 -28.24 -31.05 19.68
CA ASN A 477 -27.89 -31.51 21.03
C ASN A 477 -26.38 -31.43 21.35
N GLU A 478 -25.49 -31.18 20.38
CA GLU A 478 -24.04 -30.97 20.65
C GLU A 478 -23.66 -29.50 20.88
N ILE A 479 -24.58 -28.55 20.64
CA ILE A 479 -24.31 -27.10 20.71
C ILE A 479 -24.08 -26.62 22.15
N ILE A 480 -24.58 -27.35 23.16
CA ILE A 480 -24.53 -26.88 24.56
C ILE A 480 -23.18 -27.22 25.23
N GLU A 481 -22.44 -28.22 24.75
CA GLU A 481 -21.10 -28.53 25.30
C GLU A 481 -19.97 -27.72 24.64
N GLU A 482 -20.06 -27.37 23.34
CA GLU A 482 -19.04 -26.56 22.67
C GLU A 482 -19.05 -25.08 23.08
N VAL A 483 -20.20 -24.52 23.48
CA VAL A 483 -20.29 -23.12 23.94
C VAL A 483 -19.53 -22.88 25.26
N LYS A 484 -19.33 -23.91 26.08
CA LYS A 484 -18.47 -23.81 27.27
C LYS A 484 -16.98 -23.84 26.93
N ASN A 485 -16.59 -24.53 25.85
CA ASN A 485 -15.19 -24.67 25.44
C ASN A 485 -14.70 -23.57 24.48
N LEU A 486 -15.60 -22.73 23.96
CA LEU A 486 -15.28 -21.59 23.08
C LEU A 486 -14.77 -20.33 23.82
N SER A 487 -14.51 -20.42 25.12
CA SER A 487 -13.95 -19.32 25.93
C SER A 487 -12.41 -19.32 26.01
N LEU A 488 -11.72 -20.21 25.26
CA LEU A 488 -10.26 -20.40 25.38
C LEU A 488 -9.48 -20.39 24.05
N SER A 489 -10.05 -19.88 22.95
CA SER A 489 -9.30 -19.77 21.68
C SER A 489 -9.69 -18.53 20.86
N GLU A 490 -9.35 -17.34 21.36
CA GLU A 490 -9.48 -16.07 20.61
C GLU A 490 -8.24 -15.72 19.78
N SER A 491 -7.17 -16.53 19.78
CA SER A 491 -5.90 -16.17 19.12
C SER A 491 -5.82 -16.45 17.60
N SER A 492 -6.74 -17.23 17.01
CA SER A 492 -6.68 -17.62 15.59
C SER A 492 -7.72 -16.92 14.68
N ALA A 493 -8.57 -16.06 15.24
CA ALA A 493 -9.60 -15.35 14.47
C ALA A 493 -9.06 -14.12 13.69
N GLY A 494 -7.93 -13.54 14.13
CA GLY A 494 -7.33 -12.33 13.55
C GLY A 494 -6.68 -12.56 12.18
N GLU A 495 -5.82 -13.58 12.04
CA GLU A 495 -5.02 -13.80 10.81
C GLU A 495 -5.89 -14.05 9.57
N GLY A 496 -6.99 -14.78 9.71
CA GLY A 496 -7.91 -15.06 8.61
C GLY A 496 -8.74 -13.85 8.15
N ALA A 497 -8.87 -12.81 8.99
CA ALA A 497 -9.58 -11.58 8.62
C ALA A 497 -8.67 -10.63 7.81
N GLU A 498 -7.42 -10.46 8.22
CA GLU A 498 -6.44 -9.65 7.49
C GLU A 498 -6.14 -10.23 6.10
N GLU A 499 -5.95 -11.56 5.99
CA GLU A 499 -5.70 -12.18 4.68
C GLU A 499 -6.86 -11.97 3.69
N ARG A 500 -8.10 -11.95 4.20
CA ARG A 500 -9.29 -11.67 3.38
C ARG A 500 -9.32 -10.22 2.92
N LYS A 501 -9.02 -9.26 3.80
CA LYS A 501 -8.91 -7.83 3.44
C LYS A 501 -7.84 -7.63 2.36
N ASP A 502 -6.68 -8.21 2.57
CA ASP A 502 -5.55 -8.19 1.64
C ASP A 502 -5.90 -8.72 0.25
N SER A 503 -6.64 -9.84 0.21
CA SER A 503 -7.07 -10.44 -1.05
C SER A 503 -8.14 -9.62 -1.76
N LYS A 504 -9.01 -8.91 -1.03
CA LYS A 504 -9.96 -7.95 -1.64
C LYS A 504 -9.22 -6.81 -2.32
N THR A 505 -8.27 -6.18 -1.63
CA THR A 505 -7.45 -5.09 -2.20
C THR A 505 -6.69 -5.55 -3.43
N ALA A 506 -6.10 -6.76 -3.39
CA ALA A 506 -5.42 -7.35 -4.55
C ALA A 506 -6.35 -7.49 -5.78
N ILE A 507 -7.59 -7.95 -5.60
CA ILE A 507 -8.54 -8.09 -6.70
C ILE A 507 -8.98 -6.74 -7.23
N ILE A 508 -9.16 -5.73 -6.37
CA ILE A 508 -9.46 -4.36 -6.80
C ILE A 508 -8.34 -3.84 -7.72
N SER A 509 -7.07 -3.97 -7.32
CA SER A 509 -5.95 -3.54 -8.15
C SER A 509 -5.88 -4.32 -9.48
N LEU A 510 -6.14 -5.63 -9.46
CA LEU A 510 -6.21 -6.44 -10.67
C LEU A 510 -7.37 -6.02 -11.59
N CYS A 511 -8.52 -5.62 -11.03
CA CYS A 511 -9.61 -5.08 -11.83
C CYS A 511 -9.17 -3.82 -12.56
N ASN A 512 -8.49 -2.89 -11.89
CA ASN A 512 -7.96 -1.67 -12.51
C ASN A 512 -6.99 -1.97 -13.65
N ILE A 513 -6.06 -2.91 -13.45
CA ILE A 513 -5.15 -3.38 -14.50
C ILE A 513 -5.93 -3.93 -15.71
N PHE A 514 -6.91 -4.81 -15.48
CA PHE A 514 -7.71 -5.38 -16.57
C PHE A 514 -8.62 -4.34 -17.25
N MET A 515 -9.11 -3.33 -16.53
CA MET A 515 -9.86 -2.21 -17.11
C MET A 515 -8.97 -1.43 -18.09
N ASN A 516 -7.75 -1.08 -17.68
CA ASN A 516 -6.78 -0.41 -18.54
C ASN A 516 -6.49 -1.23 -19.81
N LEU A 517 -6.20 -2.53 -19.66
CA LEU A 517 -5.96 -3.42 -20.80
C LEU A 517 -7.19 -3.53 -21.72
N THR A 518 -8.41 -3.58 -21.16
CA THR A 518 -9.65 -3.71 -21.94
C THR A 518 -9.96 -2.47 -22.77
N VAL A 519 -9.63 -1.29 -22.24
CA VAL A 519 -9.84 0.00 -22.91
C VAL A 519 -8.76 0.28 -23.94
N LEU A 520 -7.48 0.04 -23.58
CA LEU A 520 -6.33 0.39 -24.41
C LEU A 520 -6.03 -0.65 -25.50
N GLU A 521 -6.39 -1.92 -25.29
CA GLU A 521 -6.17 -3.01 -26.25
C GLU A 521 -7.51 -3.70 -26.63
N PRO A 522 -8.43 -2.99 -27.32
CA PRO A 522 -9.79 -3.49 -27.57
C PRO A 522 -9.83 -4.77 -28.40
N LYS A 523 -8.88 -4.93 -29.36
CA LYS A 523 -8.77 -6.13 -30.19
C LYS A 523 -8.37 -7.36 -29.36
N LEU A 524 -7.40 -7.18 -28.47
CA LEU A 524 -6.97 -8.24 -27.54
C LEU A 524 -8.13 -8.65 -26.64
N ALA A 525 -8.85 -7.68 -26.07
CA ALA A 525 -10.01 -7.94 -25.21
C ALA A 525 -11.17 -8.62 -25.95
N GLU A 526 -11.36 -8.35 -27.26
CA GLU A 526 -12.35 -9.02 -28.10
C GLU A 526 -11.94 -10.47 -28.42
N GLU A 527 -10.67 -10.73 -28.74
CA GLU A 527 -10.21 -12.02 -29.31
C GLU A 527 -9.65 -13.00 -28.29
N SER A 528 -9.03 -12.52 -27.21
CA SER A 528 -8.24 -13.34 -26.29
C SER A 528 -9.10 -14.34 -25.49
N PRO A 529 -8.63 -15.60 -25.35
CA PRO A 529 -9.29 -16.60 -24.51
C PRO A 529 -9.24 -16.23 -23.02
N THR A 530 -8.20 -15.53 -22.57
CA THR A 530 -8.03 -15.10 -21.18
C THR A 530 -9.12 -14.11 -20.79
N PHE A 531 -9.33 -13.07 -21.61
CA PHE A 531 -10.39 -12.08 -21.39
C PHE A 531 -11.79 -12.68 -21.51
N SER A 532 -11.99 -13.65 -22.42
CA SER A 532 -13.24 -14.40 -22.52
C SER A 532 -13.53 -15.24 -21.27
N THR A 533 -12.48 -15.81 -20.66
CA THR A 533 -12.60 -16.60 -19.42
C THR A 533 -12.82 -15.68 -18.21
N LEU A 534 -12.15 -14.54 -18.16
CA LEU A 534 -12.34 -13.50 -17.15
C LEU A 534 -13.78 -12.97 -17.17
N LEU A 535 -14.34 -12.65 -18.35
CA LEU A 535 -15.74 -12.23 -18.45
C LEU A 535 -16.68 -13.30 -17.88
N LYS A 536 -16.54 -14.56 -18.33
CA LYS A 536 -17.34 -15.67 -17.79
C LYS A 536 -17.17 -15.85 -16.28
N PHE A 537 -15.97 -15.63 -15.77
CA PHE A 537 -15.72 -15.69 -14.33
C PHE A 537 -16.53 -14.61 -13.59
N ILE A 538 -16.44 -13.36 -14.03
CA ILE A 538 -17.15 -12.23 -13.41
C ILE A 538 -18.67 -12.45 -13.46
N LEU A 539 -19.21 -12.84 -14.63
CA LEU A 539 -20.64 -13.10 -14.81
C LEU A 539 -21.19 -14.15 -13.84
N ASN A 540 -20.39 -15.16 -13.48
CA ASN A 540 -20.82 -16.25 -12.61
C ASN A 540 -20.58 -15.98 -11.12
N ASN A 541 -19.58 -15.18 -10.77
CA ASN A 541 -19.13 -15.04 -9.39
C ASN A 541 -19.56 -13.72 -8.72
N LEU A 542 -19.90 -12.67 -9.48
CA LEU A 542 -20.32 -11.38 -8.89
C LEU A 542 -21.53 -11.55 -7.95
N THR A 543 -22.49 -12.41 -8.31
CA THR A 543 -23.70 -12.63 -7.52
C THR A 543 -23.48 -13.41 -6.22
N ASP A 544 -22.31 -14.03 -6.05
CA ASP A 544 -21.99 -14.77 -4.83
C ASP A 544 -21.48 -13.86 -3.70
N LEU A 545 -21.15 -12.61 -4.02
CA LEU A 545 -20.78 -11.61 -3.01
C LEU A 545 -22.02 -11.16 -2.25
N LYS A 546 -21.92 -11.17 -0.92
CA LYS A 546 -22.95 -10.56 -0.07
C LYS A 546 -22.94 -9.06 -0.24
N ASP A 547 -24.14 -8.47 -0.24
CA ASP A 547 -24.39 -7.05 -0.36
C ASP A 547 -24.10 -6.28 0.96
N ASP A 548 -22.91 -6.48 1.50
CA ASP A 548 -22.38 -5.82 2.70
C ASP A 548 -21.55 -4.59 2.29
N SER A 549 -21.51 -3.54 3.13
CA SER A 549 -20.71 -2.32 2.89
C SER A 549 -19.25 -2.61 2.57
N ASP A 550 -18.67 -3.63 3.23
CA ASP A 550 -17.26 -4.03 3.09
C ASP A 550 -16.90 -4.65 1.72
N ASN A 551 -17.90 -4.95 0.88
CA ASN A 551 -17.68 -5.49 -0.46
C ASN A 551 -18.00 -4.46 -1.56
N LEU A 552 -18.46 -3.26 -1.20
CA LEU A 552 -19.00 -2.31 -2.16
C LEU A 552 -17.99 -1.88 -3.24
N VAL A 553 -16.76 -1.56 -2.82
CA VAL A 553 -15.67 -1.19 -3.74
C VAL A 553 -15.32 -2.34 -4.68
N LEU A 554 -15.28 -3.58 -4.17
CA LEU A 554 -15.01 -4.77 -4.96
C LEU A 554 -16.14 -5.03 -5.98
N ILE A 555 -17.40 -4.89 -5.56
CA ILE A 555 -18.58 -5.04 -6.44
C ILE A 555 -18.50 -4.01 -7.57
N GLY A 556 -18.24 -2.74 -7.26
CA GLY A 556 -18.12 -1.68 -8.26
C GLY A 556 -17.03 -1.99 -9.30
N ASN A 557 -15.83 -2.36 -8.85
CA ASN A 557 -14.73 -2.70 -9.75
C ASN A 557 -15.04 -3.89 -10.68
N LEU A 558 -15.65 -4.95 -10.15
CA LEU A 558 -16.04 -6.14 -10.93
C LEU A 558 -17.19 -5.86 -11.90
N SER A 559 -18.18 -5.06 -11.47
CA SER A 559 -19.30 -4.63 -12.30
C SER A 559 -18.79 -3.84 -13.51
N ILE A 560 -17.92 -2.85 -13.30
CA ILE A 560 -17.46 -1.99 -14.38
C ILE A 560 -16.51 -2.75 -15.32
N LEU A 561 -15.59 -3.56 -14.80
CA LEU A 561 -14.76 -4.44 -15.62
C LEU A 561 -15.62 -5.41 -16.45
N GLY A 562 -16.63 -6.02 -15.83
CA GLY A 562 -17.57 -6.91 -16.51
C GLY A 562 -18.32 -6.20 -17.64
N LEU A 563 -18.80 -4.96 -17.42
CA LEU A 563 -19.44 -4.15 -18.46
C LEU A 563 -18.47 -3.83 -19.61
N LEU A 564 -17.25 -3.39 -19.32
CA LEU A 564 -16.25 -3.08 -20.35
C LEU A 564 -15.95 -4.31 -21.23
N LEU A 565 -15.76 -5.47 -20.62
CA LEU A 565 -15.56 -6.73 -21.34
C LEU A 565 -16.79 -7.14 -22.15
N LEU A 566 -17.98 -6.99 -21.58
CA LEU A 566 -19.25 -7.29 -22.26
C LEU A 566 -19.44 -6.40 -23.51
N LYS A 567 -19.07 -5.12 -23.41
CA LYS A 567 -19.08 -4.18 -24.54
C LYS A 567 -18.16 -4.64 -25.67
N GLN A 568 -16.90 -4.98 -25.36
CA GLN A 568 -15.93 -5.43 -26.37
C GLN A 568 -16.32 -6.77 -27.00
N GLN A 569 -16.89 -7.70 -26.22
CA GLN A 569 -17.27 -9.04 -26.68
C GLN A 569 -18.73 -9.14 -27.14
N SER A 570 -19.42 -8.00 -27.34
CA SER A 570 -20.85 -7.92 -27.65
C SER A 570 -21.29 -8.79 -28.83
N LYS A 571 -20.46 -8.89 -29.88
CA LYS A 571 -20.72 -9.71 -31.08
C LYS A 571 -20.80 -11.22 -30.80
N LYS A 572 -20.21 -11.70 -29.70
CA LYS A 572 -20.13 -13.13 -29.35
C LYS A 572 -21.26 -13.58 -28.42
N ILE A 573 -22.13 -12.67 -27.98
CA ILE A 573 -23.15 -12.93 -26.97
C ILE A 573 -24.39 -13.56 -27.59
N LYS A 574 -24.88 -14.63 -26.95
CA LYS A 574 -26.13 -15.30 -27.31
C LYS A 574 -27.30 -14.67 -26.54
N LYS A 575 -28.47 -14.59 -27.19
CA LYS A 575 -29.70 -13.98 -26.62
C LYS A 575 -30.24 -14.62 -25.33
N ASN A 576 -29.80 -15.81 -24.94
CA ASN A 576 -30.39 -16.58 -23.83
C ASN A 576 -29.41 -16.87 -22.68
N ASP A 577 -28.42 -16.01 -22.46
CA ASP A 577 -27.46 -16.24 -21.38
C ASP A 577 -27.96 -15.67 -20.04
N PHE A 578 -28.54 -16.55 -19.21
CA PHE A 578 -29.03 -16.20 -17.87
C PHE A 578 -27.93 -15.67 -16.92
N SER A 579 -26.66 -15.94 -17.18
CA SER A 579 -25.57 -15.38 -16.36
C SER A 579 -25.43 -13.87 -16.58
N ILE A 580 -25.63 -13.41 -17.82
CA ILE A 580 -25.61 -11.99 -18.17
C ILE A 580 -26.76 -11.26 -17.48
N CYS A 581 -27.97 -11.82 -17.46
CA CYS A 581 -29.11 -11.18 -16.78
C CYS A 581 -28.84 -10.99 -15.29
N ARG A 582 -28.32 -12.02 -14.60
CA ARG A 582 -27.99 -11.94 -13.16
C ARG A 582 -26.88 -10.92 -12.86
N PHE A 583 -25.87 -10.86 -13.73
CA PHE A 583 -24.80 -9.89 -13.64
C PHE A 583 -25.31 -8.45 -13.86
N ILE A 584 -26.11 -8.23 -14.91
CA ILE A 584 -26.70 -6.92 -15.21
C ILE A 584 -27.63 -6.48 -14.09
N GLN A 585 -28.43 -7.39 -13.51
CA GLN A 585 -29.26 -7.08 -12.34
C GLN A 585 -28.45 -6.57 -11.16
N SER A 586 -27.35 -7.27 -10.83
CA SER A 586 -26.47 -6.89 -9.72
C SER A 586 -25.77 -5.55 -9.99
N THR A 587 -25.41 -5.30 -11.25
CA THR A 587 -24.77 -4.05 -11.68
C THR A 587 -25.75 -2.88 -11.70
N ILE A 588 -26.99 -3.09 -12.14
CA ILE A 588 -28.06 -2.08 -12.05
C ILE A 588 -28.32 -1.72 -10.59
N ARG A 589 -28.41 -2.71 -9.68
CA ARG A 589 -28.55 -2.45 -8.23
C ARG A 589 -27.40 -1.59 -7.71
N PHE A 590 -26.15 -1.92 -8.06
CA PHE A 590 -24.98 -1.13 -7.69
C PHE A 590 -25.06 0.34 -8.19
N LEU A 591 -25.50 0.56 -9.42
CA LEU A 591 -25.61 1.90 -10.02
C LEU A 591 -26.83 2.68 -9.49
N TRP A 592 -27.92 1.99 -9.19
CA TRP A 592 -29.16 2.57 -8.67
C TRP A 592 -29.01 3.00 -7.22
N ASP A 593 -28.51 2.13 -6.33
CA ASP A 593 -28.45 2.38 -4.88
C ASP A 593 -27.48 3.52 -4.49
N ALA A 594 -26.69 4.03 -5.43
CA ALA A 594 -25.68 5.07 -5.19
C ALA A 594 -26.28 6.42 -4.76
N TYR A 595 -27.44 6.81 -5.31
CA TYR A 595 -28.08 8.10 -5.06
C TYR A 595 -29.46 7.95 -4.44
N CYS A 596 -29.79 8.80 -3.47
CA CYS A 596 -31.07 8.86 -2.78
C CYS A 596 -31.46 10.31 -2.44
N ILE A 597 -32.73 10.51 -2.08
CA ILE A 597 -33.29 11.82 -1.68
C ILE A 597 -33.61 11.86 -0.19
N ASP A 598 -34.08 10.72 0.35
CA ASP A 598 -34.57 10.59 1.73
C ASP A 598 -33.51 10.90 2.79
N GLU A 599 -32.23 10.76 2.44
CA GLU A 599 -31.09 10.96 3.35
C GLU A 599 -30.47 12.36 3.21
N SER A 600 -31.09 13.25 2.43
CA SER A 600 -30.64 14.63 2.23
C SER A 600 -31.11 15.57 3.34
N VAL A 601 -30.26 16.54 3.71
CA VAL A 601 -30.57 17.52 4.77
C VAL A 601 -31.75 18.42 4.38
N ASP A 602 -31.90 18.72 3.09
CA ASP A 602 -32.92 19.62 2.55
C ASP A 602 -34.15 18.91 1.97
N ALA A 603 -34.25 17.57 2.13
CA ALA A 603 -35.31 16.69 1.61
C ALA A 603 -35.66 16.86 0.11
N SER A 604 -34.78 17.54 -0.64
CA SER A 604 -35.01 17.95 -2.03
C SER A 604 -33.70 18.09 -2.82
N SER A 605 -32.55 17.70 -2.24
CA SER A 605 -31.26 17.67 -2.93
C SER A 605 -30.82 16.23 -3.16
N LEU A 606 -30.22 15.93 -4.31
CA LEU A 606 -29.67 14.61 -4.59
C LEU A 606 -28.47 14.35 -3.66
N SER A 607 -28.54 13.30 -2.85
CA SER A 607 -27.46 12.89 -1.95
C SER A 607 -26.95 11.49 -2.28
N VAL A 608 -25.67 11.26 -2.01
CA VAL A 608 -25.08 9.92 -2.07
C VAL A 608 -25.59 9.12 -0.86
N SER A 609 -26.05 7.90 -1.11
CA SER A 609 -26.54 6.99 -0.06
C SER A 609 -25.51 6.82 1.06
N MET A 610 -25.96 6.72 2.31
CA MET A 610 -25.09 6.51 3.48
C MET A 610 -24.18 5.28 3.34
N LYS A 611 -24.64 4.23 2.65
CA LYS A 611 -23.85 3.03 2.35
C LYS A 611 -22.66 3.34 1.43
N TYR A 612 -22.83 4.29 0.51
CA TYR A 612 -21.83 4.68 -0.48
C TYR A 612 -20.97 5.84 0.00
N LYS A 613 -21.46 6.67 0.92
CA LYS A 613 -20.85 7.93 1.34
C LYS A 613 -19.39 7.80 1.80
N GLN A 614 -19.07 6.75 2.55
CA GLN A 614 -17.69 6.49 3.01
C GLN A 614 -16.72 6.18 1.85
N TYR A 615 -17.18 5.47 0.82
CA TYR A 615 -16.37 4.97 -0.29
C TYR A 615 -16.57 5.78 -1.58
N TRP A 616 -17.38 6.84 -1.54
CA TRP A 616 -17.75 7.62 -2.72
C TRP A 616 -16.55 8.24 -3.47
N PRO A 617 -15.49 8.74 -2.81
CA PRO A 617 -14.30 9.22 -3.52
C PRO A 617 -13.68 8.17 -4.44
N GLU A 618 -13.69 6.90 -4.06
CA GLU A 618 -13.17 5.78 -4.87
C GLU A 618 -14.19 5.30 -5.91
N LEU A 619 -15.49 5.47 -5.64
CA LEU A 619 -16.58 4.91 -6.45
C LEU A 619 -17.16 5.87 -7.49
N MET A 620 -16.99 7.19 -7.33
CA MET A 620 -17.65 8.18 -8.18
C MET A 620 -17.28 8.02 -9.66
N GLU A 621 -15.99 7.86 -9.96
CA GLU A 621 -15.50 7.66 -11.33
C GLU A 621 -15.95 6.31 -11.89
N LEU A 622 -15.90 5.25 -11.06
CA LEU A 622 -16.38 3.91 -11.43
C LEU A 622 -17.89 3.93 -11.74
N TRP A 623 -18.68 4.64 -10.93
CA TRP A 623 -20.12 4.80 -11.15
C TRP A 623 -20.39 5.51 -12.47
N PHE A 624 -19.69 6.62 -12.74
CA PHE A 624 -19.85 7.38 -13.98
C PHE A 624 -19.46 6.54 -15.21
N LEU A 625 -18.30 5.87 -15.17
CA LEU A 625 -17.84 4.97 -16.23
C LEU A 625 -18.82 3.79 -16.43
N GLY A 626 -19.37 3.26 -15.34
CA GLY A 626 -20.39 2.21 -15.35
C GLY A 626 -21.66 2.66 -16.08
N MET A 627 -22.18 3.84 -15.74
CA MET A 627 -23.35 4.45 -16.40
C MET A 627 -23.11 4.67 -17.90
N GLN A 628 -21.95 5.21 -18.29
CA GLN A 628 -21.62 5.38 -19.71
C GLN A 628 -21.53 4.04 -20.45
N THR A 629 -20.88 3.05 -19.82
CA THR A 629 -20.63 1.76 -20.46
C THR A 629 -21.91 0.95 -20.62
N ILE A 630 -22.77 0.89 -19.60
CA ILE A 630 -24.06 0.20 -19.71
C ILE A 630 -24.96 0.85 -20.76
N SER A 631 -24.97 2.19 -20.83
CA SER A 631 -25.72 2.93 -21.84
C SER A 631 -25.27 2.58 -23.26
N ALA A 632 -23.96 2.48 -23.49
CA ALA A 632 -23.43 2.02 -24.77
C ALA A 632 -23.77 0.55 -25.08
N ILE A 633 -23.81 -0.32 -24.06
CA ILE A 633 -24.19 -1.73 -24.21
C ILE A 633 -25.64 -1.88 -24.66
N LEU A 634 -26.57 -1.04 -24.19
CA LEU A 634 -27.99 -1.11 -24.57
C LEU A 634 -28.18 -1.05 -26.09
N ILE A 635 -27.38 -0.24 -26.79
CA ILE A 635 -27.40 -0.16 -28.25
C ILE A 635 -26.85 -1.43 -28.90
N LEU A 636 -25.76 -1.97 -28.35
CA LEU A 636 -25.07 -3.14 -28.90
C LEU A 636 -25.84 -4.45 -28.65
N ILE A 637 -26.59 -4.51 -27.55
CA ILE A 637 -27.34 -5.69 -27.10
C ILE A 637 -28.79 -5.27 -26.80
N PRO A 638 -29.65 -5.14 -27.82
CA PRO A 638 -30.97 -4.53 -27.66
C PRO A 638 -31.88 -5.23 -26.65
N TRP A 639 -31.80 -6.55 -26.47
CA TRP A 639 -32.67 -7.25 -25.50
C TRP A 639 -32.38 -6.87 -24.03
N LEU A 640 -31.25 -6.22 -23.73
CA LEU A 640 -30.98 -5.69 -22.39
C LEU A 640 -31.80 -4.42 -22.08
N SER A 641 -32.31 -3.71 -23.10
CA SER A 641 -33.22 -2.57 -22.86
C SER A 641 -34.50 -3.03 -22.19
N ASP A 642 -35.05 -4.17 -22.62
CA ASP A 642 -36.25 -4.77 -22.03
C ASP A 642 -36.04 -5.02 -20.53
N PHE A 643 -34.88 -5.57 -20.18
CA PHE A 643 -34.52 -5.86 -18.78
C PHE A 643 -34.37 -4.59 -17.92
N ALA A 644 -33.74 -3.54 -18.46
CA ALA A 644 -33.59 -2.27 -17.75
C ALA A 644 -34.96 -1.65 -17.40
N ILE A 645 -35.96 -1.79 -18.28
CA ILE A 645 -37.33 -1.32 -18.03
C ILE A 645 -38.05 -2.24 -17.04
N GLU A 646 -38.00 -3.55 -17.24
CA GLU A 646 -38.69 -4.52 -16.37
C GLU A 646 -38.19 -4.44 -14.92
N SER A 647 -36.92 -4.04 -14.73
CA SER A 647 -36.35 -3.82 -13.41
C SER A 647 -36.92 -2.62 -12.64
N GLY A 648 -37.61 -1.70 -13.32
CA GLY A 648 -38.11 -0.45 -12.71
C GLY A 648 -37.06 0.65 -12.59
N TRP A 649 -35.84 0.44 -13.11
CA TRP A 649 -34.71 1.34 -12.92
C TRP A 649 -34.93 2.71 -13.59
N ALA A 650 -35.45 2.69 -14.82
CA ALA A 650 -35.77 3.92 -15.56
C ALA A 650 -36.86 4.75 -14.85
N GLU A 651 -37.92 4.08 -14.36
CA GLU A 651 -38.98 4.72 -13.59
C GLU A 651 -38.44 5.32 -12.28
N GLY A 652 -37.61 4.58 -11.55
CA GLY A 652 -37.01 5.03 -10.28
C GLY A 652 -36.11 6.26 -10.44
N ILE A 653 -35.30 6.33 -11.50
CA ILE A 653 -34.47 7.51 -11.78
C ILE A 653 -35.37 8.74 -12.02
N ILE A 654 -36.48 8.60 -12.74
CA ILE A 654 -37.35 9.74 -13.06
C ILE A 654 -38.18 10.19 -11.85
N GLU A 655 -38.68 9.25 -11.04
CA GLU A 655 -39.30 9.57 -9.75
C GLU A 655 -38.34 10.33 -8.83
N MET A 656 -37.09 9.90 -8.77
CA MET A 656 -36.03 10.61 -8.06
C MET A 656 -35.84 12.03 -8.64
N LEU A 657 -35.63 12.17 -9.95
CA LEU A 657 -35.41 13.47 -10.59
C LEU A 657 -36.58 14.45 -10.41
N ASN A 658 -37.82 13.96 -10.28
CA ASN A 658 -39.00 14.78 -10.00
C ASN A 658 -38.95 15.49 -8.64
N ASN A 659 -38.36 14.83 -7.64
CA ASN A 659 -38.31 15.31 -6.27
C ASN A 659 -37.05 16.16 -5.98
N VAL A 660 -36.10 16.22 -6.93
CA VAL A 660 -34.87 17.02 -6.81
C VAL A 660 -35.10 18.47 -7.23
N LYS A 661 -34.64 19.41 -6.40
CA LYS A 661 -34.66 20.84 -6.65
C LYS A 661 -33.77 21.22 -7.84
N LYS A 662 -34.29 22.11 -8.68
CA LYS A 662 -33.61 22.61 -9.90
C LYS A 662 -32.22 23.17 -9.56
N GLY A 663 -31.23 22.86 -10.41
CA GLY A 663 -29.84 23.30 -10.25
C GLY A 663 -29.00 22.50 -9.25
N CYS A 664 -29.57 21.52 -8.53
CA CYS A 664 -28.84 20.77 -7.50
C CYS A 664 -28.22 19.45 -8.00
N LEU A 665 -28.27 19.17 -9.31
CA LEU A 665 -27.74 17.94 -9.88
C LEU A 665 -26.30 18.16 -10.41
N PRO A 666 -25.31 17.35 -10.02
CA PRO A 666 -23.96 17.45 -10.56
C PRO A 666 -23.93 17.26 -12.08
N SER A 667 -23.03 17.98 -12.77
CA SER A 667 -22.93 17.97 -14.24
C SER A 667 -22.67 16.56 -14.81
N ASN A 668 -21.74 15.81 -14.19
CA ASN A 668 -21.40 14.45 -14.63
C ASN A 668 -22.59 13.49 -14.44
N THR A 669 -23.28 13.57 -13.31
CA THR A 669 -24.51 12.81 -13.05
C THR A 669 -25.61 13.13 -14.05
N LYS A 670 -25.76 14.40 -14.43
CA LYS A 670 -26.71 14.84 -15.46
C LYS A 670 -26.41 14.20 -16.81
N SER A 671 -25.15 14.28 -17.25
CA SER A 671 -24.71 13.67 -18.51
C SER A 671 -24.92 12.17 -18.52
N ALA A 672 -24.59 11.48 -17.42
CA ALA A 672 -24.75 10.03 -17.31
C ALA A 672 -26.22 9.57 -17.44
N TYR A 673 -27.15 10.27 -16.78
CA TYR A 673 -28.58 9.97 -16.93
C TYR A 673 -29.09 10.36 -18.31
N GLU A 674 -28.63 11.48 -18.88
CA GLU A 674 -28.99 11.89 -20.24
C GLU A 674 -28.62 10.80 -21.27
N ASP A 675 -27.37 10.34 -21.23
CA ASP A 675 -26.84 9.31 -22.13
C ASP A 675 -27.60 8.00 -21.95
N PHE A 676 -27.91 7.61 -20.71
CA PHE A 676 -28.70 6.42 -20.43
C PHE A 676 -30.07 6.44 -21.10
N PHE A 677 -30.85 7.50 -20.89
CA PHE A 677 -32.19 7.60 -21.49
C PHE A 677 -32.15 7.74 -23.01
N CYS A 678 -31.20 8.51 -23.56
CA CYS A 678 -31.01 8.62 -25.01
C CYS A 678 -30.77 7.24 -25.64
N ASN A 679 -29.80 6.50 -25.11
CA ASN A 679 -29.42 5.20 -25.65
C ASN A 679 -30.50 4.14 -25.42
N LEU A 680 -31.24 4.23 -24.31
CA LEU A 680 -32.40 3.37 -24.04
C LEU A 680 -33.50 3.58 -25.09
N ILE A 681 -33.83 4.84 -25.42
CA ILE A 681 -34.85 5.18 -26.43
C ILE A 681 -34.39 4.77 -27.84
N GLU A 682 -33.10 4.92 -28.15
CA GLU A 682 -32.55 4.50 -29.44
C GLU A 682 -32.55 2.97 -29.62
N ALA A 683 -32.34 2.22 -28.54
CA ALA A 683 -32.27 0.75 -28.56
C ALA A 683 -33.60 0.09 -28.94
N ASP A 684 -34.75 0.58 -28.45
CA ASP A 684 -36.05 0.14 -28.92
C ASP A 684 -37.06 1.30 -29.10
N LYS A 685 -37.51 1.49 -30.34
CA LYS A 685 -38.44 2.57 -30.70
C LYS A 685 -39.84 2.39 -30.09
N ASN A 686 -40.21 1.17 -29.69
CA ASN A 686 -41.48 0.91 -29.01
C ASN A 686 -41.46 1.41 -27.55
N LEU A 687 -40.28 1.62 -26.95
CA LEU A 687 -40.16 2.21 -25.61
C LEU A 687 -40.81 3.57 -25.50
N VAL A 688 -40.76 4.40 -26.55
CA VAL A 688 -41.39 5.73 -26.52
C VAL A 688 -42.90 5.62 -26.26
N LYS A 689 -43.54 4.53 -26.69
CA LYS A 689 -44.95 4.23 -26.37
C LYS A 689 -45.09 3.73 -24.94
N ILE A 690 -44.26 2.78 -24.51
CA ILE A 690 -44.31 2.19 -23.16
C ILE A 690 -44.05 3.24 -22.06
N LEU A 691 -43.05 4.12 -22.25
CA LEU A 691 -42.72 5.23 -21.34
C LEU A 691 -43.76 6.36 -21.35
N LYS A 692 -44.58 6.45 -22.41
CA LYS A 692 -45.75 7.34 -22.44
C LYS A 692 -46.95 6.73 -21.71
N ASP A 693 -47.16 5.43 -21.84
CA ASP A 693 -48.26 4.69 -21.20
C ASP A 693 -48.01 4.46 -19.70
N LYS A 694 -46.75 4.27 -19.28
CA LYS A 694 -46.32 4.18 -17.89
C LYS A 694 -46.00 5.57 -17.30
N GLY A 695 -47.03 6.40 -17.10
CA GLY A 695 -46.95 7.52 -16.15
C GLY A 695 -46.12 8.75 -16.54
N ASP A 696 -46.23 9.22 -17.79
CA ASP A 696 -45.67 10.52 -18.24
C ASP A 696 -44.12 10.66 -18.13
N VAL A 697 -43.43 9.54 -17.91
CA VAL A 697 -41.98 9.42 -17.71
C VAL A 697 -41.20 10.01 -18.89
N TYR A 698 -41.64 9.72 -20.13
CA TYR A 698 -41.04 10.33 -21.33
C TYR A 698 -41.25 11.85 -21.39
N SER A 699 -42.45 12.35 -21.09
CA SER A 699 -42.75 13.79 -21.14
C SER A 699 -42.02 14.56 -20.03
N GLN A 700 -41.85 13.94 -18.85
CA GLN A 700 -41.10 14.51 -17.73
C GLN A 700 -39.60 14.51 -18.01
N TRP A 701 -39.01 13.42 -18.50
CA TRP A 701 -37.62 13.42 -18.97
C TRP A 701 -37.40 14.45 -20.08
N PHE A 702 -38.31 14.52 -21.05
CA PHE A 702 -38.26 15.49 -22.13
C PHE A 702 -38.30 16.92 -21.60
N LYS A 703 -39.19 17.21 -20.63
CA LYS A 703 -39.28 18.50 -19.95
C LYS A 703 -38.00 18.81 -19.17
N PHE A 704 -37.52 17.89 -18.32
CA PHE A 704 -36.31 18.08 -17.53
C PHE A 704 -35.06 18.24 -18.38
N ARG A 705 -34.90 17.44 -19.43
CA ARG A 705 -33.79 17.55 -20.38
C ARG A 705 -33.63 18.99 -20.84
N TYR A 706 -34.68 19.58 -21.42
CA TYR A 706 -34.62 20.95 -21.93
C TYR A 706 -34.65 22.02 -20.83
N GLU A 707 -35.27 21.74 -19.68
CA GLU A 707 -35.26 22.64 -18.53
C GLU A 707 -33.87 22.76 -17.90
N TYR A 708 -33.13 21.66 -17.78
CA TYR A 708 -31.75 21.64 -17.27
C TYR A 708 -30.71 22.01 -18.35
N LEU A 709 -30.98 21.81 -19.64
CA LEU A 709 -30.15 22.33 -20.76
C LEU A 709 -30.40 23.82 -21.03
N SER A 710 -31.40 24.43 -20.40
CA SER A 710 -31.68 25.85 -20.58
C SER A 710 -30.47 26.69 -20.19
N PRO A 711 -30.01 27.60 -21.06
CA PRO A 711 -28.93 28.52 -20.71
C PRO A 711 -29.35 29.37 -19.50
N ASP A 712 -28.37 29.64 -18.63
CA ASP A 712 -28.55 30.53 -17.47
C ASP A 712 -29.13 31.88 -17.94
N PRO A 713 -30.12 32.46 -17.23
CA PRO A 713 -30.66 33.78 -17.55
C PRO A 713 -29.60 34.86 -17.79
N ASP A 714 -28.48 34.82 -17.08
CA ASP A 714 -27.37 35.77 -17.25
C ASP A 714 -26.62 35.54 -18.57
N VAL A 715 -26.47 34.29 -18.99
CA VAL A 715 -25.89 33.94 -20.31
C VAL A 715 -26.83 34.39 -21.42
N VAL A 716 -28.13 34.21 -21.25
CA VAL A 716 -29.15 34.71 -22.19
C VAL A 716 -29.07 36.23 -22.32
N LEU A 717 -28.94 36.94 -21.19
CA LEU A 717 -28.79 38.40 -21.18
C LEU A 717 -27.49 38.84 -21.88
N LEU A 718 -26.40 38.12 -21.66
CA LEU A 718 -25.12 38.39 -22.32
C LEU A 718 -25.22 38.17 -23.84
N LEU A 719 -25.77 37.05 -24.31
CA LEU A 719 -25.98 36.79 -25.74
C LEU A 719 -26.84 37.88 -26.40
N LYS A 720 -27.94 38.28 -25.75
CA LYS A 720 -28.78 39.41 -26.23
C LYS A 720 -28.03 40.73 -26.30
N THR A 721 -27.06 40.94 -25.40
CA THR A 721 -26.24 42.15 -25.38
C THR A 721 -25.20 42.12 -26.48
N LEU A 722 -24.48 41.00 -26.63
CA LEU A 722 -23.46 40.81 -27.66
C LEU A 722 -24.04 40.85 -29.06
N ARG A 723 -25.25 40.32 -29.29
CA ARG A 723 -25.91 40.37 -30.60
C ARG A 723 -26.17 41.80 -31.11
N LYS A 724 -26.14 42.81 -30.24
CA LYS A 724 -26.28 44.22 -30.65
C LYS A 724 -25.00 44.78 -31.30
N THR A 725 -23.85 44.17 -31.04
CA THR A 725 -22.53 44.66 -31.48
C THR A 725 -21.80 43.66 -32.36
N TYR A 726 -22.07 42.36 -32.23
CA TYR A 726 -21.42 41.26 -32.95
C TYR A 726 -22.45 40.37 -33.65
N ASN A 727 -22.06 39.81 -34.80
CA ASN A 727 -22.78 38.68 -35.39
C ASN A 727 -22.48 37.41 -34.58
N LEU A 728 -23.50 36.76 -34.06
CA LEU A 728 -23.34 35.56 -33.23
C LEU A 728 -23.60 34.29 -34.02
N VAL A 729 -22.68 33.32 -33.94
CA VAL A 729 -22.78 32.03 -34.62
C VAL A 729 -22.79 30.89 -33.60
N LEU A 730 -23.81 30.04 -33.66
CA LEU A 730 -23.82 28.78 -32.90
C LEU A 730 -23.28 27.65 -33.79
N MET A 731 -22.19 27.03 -33.37
CA MET A 731 -21.55 25.95 -34.12
C MET A 731 -21.47 24.68 -33.28
N SER A 732 -22.18 23.63 -33.71
CA SER A 732 -22.35 22.43 -32.90
C SER A 732 -22.09 21.15 -33.69
N ASN A 733 -21.25 20.27 -33.14
CA ASN A 733 -21.05 18.93 -33.70
C ASN A 733 -22.18 18.01 -33.23
N GLY A 734 -22.69 17.18 -34.13
CA GLY A 734 -23.64 16.12 -33.80
C GLY A 734 -24.68 15.84 -34.89
N PRO A 735 -25.52 14.80 -34.70
CA PRO A 735 -26.56 14.44 -35.66
C PRO A 735 -27.60 15.56 -35.83
N SER A 736 -27.98 15.83 -37.09
CA SER A 736 -28.88 16.94 -37.45
C SER A 736 -30.16 16.97 -36.61
N ASN A 737 -30.90 15.85 -36.54
CA ASN A 737 -32.16 15.78 -35.81
C ASN A 737 -32.01 16.16 -34.32
N SER A 738 -31.01 15.61 -33.63
CA SER A 738 -30.80 15.82 -32.18
C SER A 738 -30.43 17.27 -31.86
N GLN A 739 -29.54 17.87 -32.66
CA GLN A 739 -29.09 19.24 -32.41
C GLN A 739 -30.17 20.26 -32.76
N TRP A 740 -30.89 20.09 -33.86
CA TRP A 740 -32.01 20.96 -34.22
C TRP A 740 -33.18 20.86 -33.23
N GLU A 741 -33.39 19.69 -32.62
CA GLU A 741 -34.35 19.53 -31.53
C GLU A 741 -33.96 20.39 -30.32
N LYS A 742 -32.70 20.33 -29.88
CA LYS A 742 -32.16 21.21 -28.81
C LYS A 742 -32.33 22.69 -29.14
N ILE A 743 -31.95 23.09 -30.36
CA ILE A 743 -32.04 24.49 -30.81
C ILE A 743 -33.49 24.99 -30.74
N LYS A 744 -34.46 24.19 -31.20
CA LYS A 744 -35.88 24.54 -31.19
C LYS A 744 -36.45 24.58 -29.77
N MET A 745 -36.19 23.56 -28.96
CA MET A 745 -36.77 23.45 -27.62
C MET A 745 -36.23 24.50 -26.63
N LEU A 746 -34.98 24.91 -26.82
CA LEU A 746 -34.32 25.96 -26.02
C LEU A 746 -34.52 27.38 -26.58
N ASN A 747 -35.29 27.53 -27.66
CA ASN A 747 -35.49 28.80 -28.37
C ASN A 747 -34.18 29.53 -28.71
N LEU A 748 -33.13 28.80 -29.09
CA LEU A 748 -31.81 29.40 -29.35
C LEU A 748 -31.75 30.19 -30.66
N ASN A 749 -32.69 29.96 -31.58
CA ASN A 749 -32.77 30.69 -32.84
C ASN A 749 -32.84 32.21 -32.66
N ASP A 750 -33.38 32.68 -31.53
CA ASP A 750 -33.54 34.11 -31.26
C ASP A 750 -32.25 34.78 -30.76
N TYR A 751 -31.17 34.02 -30.55
CA TYR A 751 -29.90 34.53 -30.00
C TYR A 751 -28.74 34.53 -30.99
N PHE A 752 -28.83 33.77 -32.08
CA PHE A 752 -27.75 33.62 -33.05
C PHE A 752 -28.22 34.03 -34.45
N ASP A 753 -27.33 34.68 -35.20
CA ASP A 753 -27.59 35.13 -36.57
C ASP A 753 -27.38 34.00 -37.58
N LEU A 754 -26.53 33.02 -37.22
CA LEU A 754 -26.32 31.80 -37.99
C LEU A 754 -26.14 30.60 -37.04
N ILE A 755 -26.75 29.47 -37.41
CA ILE A 755 -26.56 28.20 -36.70
C ILE A 755 -26.02 27.17 -37.69
N LEU A 756 -24.90 26.53 -37.33
CA LEU A 756 -24.25 25.50 -38.12
C LEU A 756 -24.19 24.20 -37.30
N VAL A 757 -24.90 23.18 -37.79
CA VAL A 757 -24.88 21.81 -37.22
C VAL A 757 -24.06 20.92 -38.14
N SER A 758 -23.06 20.22 -37.61
CA SER A 758 -22.17 19.40 -38.44
C SER A 758 -22.89 18.28 -39.19
N GLY A 759 -23.97 17.73 -38.63
CA GLY A 759 -24.81 16.72 -39.28
C GLY A 759 -25.50 17.18 -40.58
N ASP A 760 -25.60 18.49 -40.84
CA ASP A 760 -26.09 19.03 -42.12
C ASP A 760 -24.96 19.28 -43.12
N LEU A 761 -23.72 19.07 -42.70
CA LEU A 761 -22.49 19.42 -43.42
C LEU A 761 -21.66 18.17 -43.68
N LYS A 762 -20.69 18.30 -44.60
CA LYS A 762 -19.73 17.21 -44.89
C LYS A 762 -18.52 17.23 -43.96
N PHE A 763 -18.48 18.16 -43.02
CA PHE A 763 -17.33 18.45 -42.18
C PHE A 763 -17.82 18.95 -40.82
N GLU A 764 -17.01 18.70 -39.79
CA GLU A 764 -17.29 19.04 -38.40
C GLU A 764 -16.05 19.65 -37.75
N LYS A 765 -16.20 20.31 -36.59
CA LYS A 765 -15.04 20.81 -35.83
C LYS A 765 -14.13 19.61 -35.45
N PRO A 766 -12.80 19.66 -35.63
CA PRO A 766 -11.93 20.83 -35.86
C PRO A 766 -11.58 21.14 -37.33
N ASP A 767 -12.35 20.67 -38.32
CA ASP A 767 -12.10 20.97 -39.73
C ASP A 767 -12.32 22.47 -40.02
N GLU A 768 -11.30 23.17 -40.54
CA GLU A 768 -11.35 24.61 -40.79
C GLU A 768 -12.53 25.05 -41.69
N ARG A 769 -13.03 24.15 -42.56
CA ARG A 769 -14.09 24.46 -43.53
C ARG A 769 -15.41 24.85 -42.87
N ILE A 770 -15.70 24.36 -41.65
CA ILE A 770 -16.91 24.77 -40.92
C ILE A 770 -16.84 26.22 -40.45
N PHE A 771 -15.65 26.67 -40.04
CA PHE A 771 -15.37 28.04 -39.63
C PHE A 771 -15.35 29.00 -40.82
N LEU A 772 -14.70 28.60 -41.91
CA LEU A 772 -14.66 29.38 -43.15
C LEU A 772 -16.05 29.54 -43.78
N LYS A 773 -16.94 28.54 -43.61
CA LYS A 773 -18.34 28.65 -44.05
C LYS A 773 -19.09 29.75 -43.28
N ALA A 774 -18.85 29.91 -41.99
CA ALA A 774 -19.41 31.01 -41.21
C ALA A 774 -18.85 32.37 -41.65
N CYS A 775 -17.53 32.47 -41.85
CA CYS A 775 -16.88 33.70 -42.33
C CYS A 775 -17.45 34.14 -43.69
N CYS A 776 -17.58 33.18 -44.62
CA CYS A 776 -18.14 33.40 -45.96
C CYS A 776 -19.61 33.85 -45.91
N HIS A 777 -20.41 33.34 -44.97
CA HIS A 777 -21.81 33.74 -44.82
C HIS A 777 -21.97 35.23 -44.47
N PHE A 778 -21.10 35.75 -43.60
CA PHE A 778 -21.13 37.16 -43.17
C PHE A 778 -20.21 38.08 -44.00
N GLY A 779 -19.39 37.52 -44.90
CA GLY A 779 -18.43 38.28 -45.69
C GLY A 779 -17.30 38.92 -44.86
N VAL A 780 -16.95 38.31 -43.74
CA VAL A 780 -15.91 38.78 -42.80
C VAL A 780 -14.62 37.98 -42.98
N SER A 781 -13.48 38.59 -42.62
CA SER A 781 -12.21 37.86 -42.57
C SER A 781 -12.15 36.95 -41.35
N GLU A 782 -11.40 35.85 -41.45
CA GLU A 782 -11.09 34.95 -40.34
C GLU A 782 -10.52 35.71 -39.14
N LYS A 783 -9.71 36.75 -39.39
CA LYS A 783 -9.11 37.59 -38.33
C LYS A 783 -10.10 38.44 -37.56
N GLU A 784 -11.31 38.61 -38.05
CA GLU A 784 -12.39 39.37 -37.38
C GLU A 784 -13.28 38.45 -36.54
N CYS A 785 -13.03 37.14 -36.57
CA CYS A 785 -13.82 36.13 -35.87
C CYS A 785 -13.12 35.65 -34.59
N ILE A 786 -13.91 35.33 -33.57
CA ILE A 786 -13.45 34.73 -32.31
C ILE A 786 -14.21 33.43 -32.08
N MET A 787 -13.50 32.33 -31.80
CA MET A 787 -14.11 31.07 -31.39
C MET A 787 -14.14 30.97 -29.87
N VAL A 788 -15.30 30.63 -29.31
CA VAL A 788 -15.49 30.36 -27.88
C VAL A 788 -16.00 28.92 -27.73
N GLY A 789 -15.32 28.10 -26.91
CA GLY A 789 -15.71 26.70 -26.71
C GLY A 789 -15.06 26.03 -25.51
N ASP A 790 -15.54 24.85 -25.15
CA ASP A 790 -15.09 24.08 -23.99
C ASP A 790 -14.07 23.00 -24.34
N LYS A 791 -13.97 22.59 -25.61
CA LYS A 791 -13.10 21.50 -26.04
C LYS A 791 -11.88 21.99 -26.81
N LEU A 792 -10.69 21.73 -26.26
CA LEU A 792 -9.41 22.07 -26.90
C LEU A 792 -9.26 21.42 -28.28
N GLU A 793 -9.55 20.12 -28.39
CA GLU A 793 -9.30 19.32 -29.59
C GLU A 793 -10.22 19.65 -30.76
N THR A 794 -11.42 20.17 -30.48
CA THR A 794 -12.41 20.48 -31.52
C THR A 794 -12.55 21.98 -31.74
N ASP A 795 -12.82 22.75 -30.68
CA ASP A 795 -13.18 24.16 -30.80
C ASP A 795 -11.93 25.02 -30.98
N ILE A 796 -11.00 24.90 -30.05
CA ILE A 796 -9.79 25.73 -30.01
C ILE A 796 -8.86 25.35 -31.16
N LEU A 797 -8.57 24.05 -31.32
CA LEU A 797 -7.77 23.56 -32.45
C LEU A 797 -8.41 23.91 -33.80
N GLY A 798 -9.74 23.85 -33.90
CA GLY A 798 -10.47 24.24 -35.10
C GLY A 798 -10.31 25.73 -35.42
N GLY A 799 -10.44 26.60 -34.42
CA GLY A 799 -10.21 28.04 -34.56
C GLY A 799 -8.77 28.38 -34.94
N ILE A 800 -7.79 27.70 -34.34
CA ILE A 800 -6.36 27.86 -34.67
C ILE A 800 -6.10 27.43 -36.12
N ARG A 801 -6.64 26.29 -36.57
CA ARG A 801 -6.49 25.80 -37.95
C ARG A 801 -7.11 26.76 -38.96
N ALA A 802 -8.30 27.28 -38.65
CA ALA A 802 -8.98 28.29 -39.46
C ALA A 802 -8.34 29.69 -39.38
N ARG A 803 -7.31 29.88 -38.54
CA ARG A 803 -6.59 31.15 -38.33
C ARG A 803 -7.52 32.30 -37.93
N LEU A 804 -8.44 32.00 -37.02
CA LEU A 804 -9.34 33.01 -36.50
C LEU A 804 -8.59 34.09 -35.72
N GLY A 805 -9.22 35.26 -35.59
CA GLY A 805 -8.67 36.40 -34.85
C GLY A 805 -8.37 36.08 -33.39
N GLY A 806 -9.13 35.18 -32.77
CA GLY A 806 -8.85 34.68 -31.41
C GLY A 806 -9.61 33.42 -31.04
N THR A 807 -9.12 32.73 -30.02
CA THR A 807 -9.68 31.52 -29.44
C THR A 807 -9.79 31.66 -27.92
N VAL A 808 -11.00 31.55 -27.41
CA VAL A 808 -11.31 31.64 -25.98
C VAL A 808 -11.79 30.28 -25.50
N TRP A 809 -11.11 29.75 -24.49
CA TRP A 809 -11.41 28.45 -23.94
C TRP A 809 -12.08 28.57 -22.57
N LEU A 810 -13.17 27.83 -22.38
CA LEU A 810 -13.93 27.72 -21.14
C LEU A 810 -13.83 26.27 -20.63
N PRO A 811 -12.86 25.93 -19.77
CA PRO A 811 -12.71 24.58 -19.24
C PRO A 811 -13.91 24.17 -18.40
N LEU A 812 -14.20 22.86 -18.40
CA LEU A 812 -15.16 22.27 -17.46
C LEU A 812 -14.60 22.32 -16.02
N PRO A 813 -15.45 22.34 -14.98
CA PRO A 813 -15.05 22.64 -13.59
C PRO A 813 -13.91 21.81 -13.00
N ASP A 814 -13.67 20.61 -13.53
CA ASP A 814 -12.67 19.66 -13.02
C ASP A 814 -11.37 19.66 -13.86
N PHE A 815 -11.24 20.55 -14.86
CA PHE A 815 -10.11 20.54 -15.78
C PHE A 815 -9.06 21.59 -15.42
N VAL A 816 -7.90 21.12 -14.95
CA VAL A 816 -6.71 21.96 -14.76
C VAL A 816 -5.93 21.99 -16.07
N TYR A 817 -5.73 23.17 -16.63
CA TYR A 817 -4.92 23.34 -17.82
C TYR A 817 -3.43 23.21 -17.48
N ASP A 818 -2.81 22.16 -17.97
CA ASP A 818 -1.36 22.03 -18.01
C ASP A 818 -0.92 22.10 -19.48
N SER A 819 -0.13 23.13 -19.80
CA SER A 819 0.36 23.40 -21.14
C SER A 819 1.28 22.30 -21.68
N ASP A 820 1.85 21.48 -20.79
CA ASP A 820 2.82 20.45 -21.15
C ASP A 820 2.19 19.08 -21.49
N THR A 821 0.92 18.84 -21.16
CA THR A 821 0.26 17.53 -21.32
C THR A 821 -0.68 17.41 -22.53
N ILE A 822 -1.16 18.52 -23.12
CA ILE A 822 -2.20 18.49 -24.17
C ILE A 822 -1.68 19.02 -25.51
N ASN A 823 -1.02 18.17 -26.29
CA ASN A 823 -0.76 18.31 -27.74
C ASN A 823 -0.33 19.73 -28.27
N ASN A 824 0.30 20.58 -27.45
CA ASN A 824 0.62 21.99 -27.77
C ASN A 824 -0.57 22.87 -28.21
N ILE A 825 -1.79 22.58 -27.78
CA ILE A 825 -2.97 23.42 -28.11
C ILE A 825 -3.06 24.55 -27.08
N VAL A 826 -2.67 25.76 -27.48
CA VAL A 826 -2.68 26.96 -26.62
C VAL A 826 -3.78 27.92 -27.07
N PRO A 827 -4.85 28.13 -26.27
CA PRO A 827 -5.86 29.16 -26.56
C PRO A 827 -5.30 30.57 -26.32
N ASP A 828 -5.87 31.59 -26.98
CA ASP A 828 -5.50 32.99 -26.75
C ASP A 828 -5.96 33.52 -25.39
N CYS A 829 -7.05 32.95 -24.85
CA CYS A 829 -7.59 33.32 -23.55
C CYS A 829 -8.27 32.12 -22.90
N ILE A 830 -8.18 32.05 -21.57
CA ILE A 830 -8.87 31.08 -20.74
C ILE A 830 -9.78 31.87 -19.80
N ILE A 831 -11.06 31.51 -19.80
CA ILE A 831 -12.08 32.08 -18.89
C ILE A 831 -12.70 30.95 -18.09
N TYR A 832 -13.12 31.19 -16.85
CA TYR A 832 -13.73 30.15 -16.00
C TYR A 832 -15.24 30.36 -15.79
N ASP A 833 -15.72 31.57 -16.04
CA ASP A 833 -17.13 31.90 -16.13
C ASP A 833 -17.40 32.53 -17.52
N PHE A 834 -18.45 32.08 -18.20
CA PHE A 834 -18.86 32.65 -19.49
C PHE A 834 -19.12 34.18 -19.41
N LYS A 835 -19.46 34.70 -18.23
CA LYS A 835 -19.62 36.15 -17.98
C LYS A 835 -18.32 36.94 -18.14
N GLU A 836 -17.16 36.30 -18.03
CA GLU A 836 -15.86 36.94 -18.20
C GLU A 836 -15.58 37.31 -19.67
N LEU A 837 -16.27 36.67 -20.62
CA LEU A 837 -16.12 36.92 -22.05
C LEU A 837 -16.28 38.41 -22.40
N LYS A 838 -17.17 39.13 -21.70
CA LYS A 838 -17.36 40.58 -21.93
C LYS A 838 -16.09 41.40 -21.68
N TYR A 839 -15.25 41.00 -20.72
CA TYR A 839 -14.01 41.72 -20.41
C TYR A 839 -12.96 41.46 -21.47
N TYR A 840 -12.87 40.23 -21.98
CA TYR A 840 -11.98 39.87 -23.07
C TYR A 840 -12.31 40.64 -24.36
N LEU A 841 -13.59 40.74 -24.70
CA LEU A 841 -14.03 41.47 -25.89
C LEU A 841 -13.71 42.97 -25.80
N VAL A 842 -13.93 43.60 -24.63
CA VAL A 842 -13.60 45.03 -24.41
C VAL A 842 -12.09 45.30 -24.53
N GLN A 843 -11.23 44.37 -24.09
CA GLN A 843 -9.77 44.53 -24.19
C GLN A 843 -9.24 44.46 -25.63
N ARG A 844 -10.02 43.93 -26.57
CA ARG A 844 -9.66 43.82 -27.99
C ARG A 844 -10.26 44.90 -28.90
N GLU A 845 -11.25 45.65 -28.42
CA GLU A 845 -11.77 46.84 -29.12
C GLU A 845 -10.85 48.07 -28.97
N VAL A 846 -9.82 48.00 -28.11
CA VAL A 846 -8.73 48.98 -27.93
C VAL A 846 -7.50 48.55 -28.70
#